data_AF-A0A7J3NQ51-F1
#
_entry.id   AF-A0A7J3NQ51-F1
#
_cell.length_a   1.000
_cell.length_b   1.000
_cell.length_c   1.000
_cell.angle_alpha   90.00
_cell.angle_beta   90.00
_cell.angle_gamma   90.00
#
_symmetry.space_group_name_H-M   'P 1'
#
loop_
_entity.id
_entity.type
_entity.pdbx_description
1 polymer ?
#
loop_
_entity_poly.entity_id
_entity_poly.type
_entity_poly.pdbx_seq_one_letter_code
_entity_poly.pdbx_strand_id
1 'polypeptide(L)'
;MSEGEVLRVAEIKPQDAGRGIARIDPLVAERMSISTGDAIEIVGKKSTVVLSWPGYPEDRGKNVIRIDGATRRNAGVGIDDKVIIKKTEVKKASSITFAPTEPLRISGGESYLRDILIGRPVSIGDIIEIPVLGRKLGLMVVDHKPKARAVLMDYATEVVISDKPAEEVMKKRVPKVSYEDIGGLSEEIKKIREMVELPLRFPEIFQRLGIDPPKGVLLYGPPGTGKTLLAKAVANETDAHFISISGPEVMSKFYSESEERLREIFEEAKKNAPSIIFIDEIDSIAPKREEVTGEVERRVVAQLLALMDGLESRGQVVVIGATNRPNAIDPALRRPGRFDREIEIRIPNKDGRLEILQIHTRGMPLADDVDLNYFAGITHGYTGADLAALCREAAMSAVRRILPEIDFEKDTIPADLLNKLVVTRDDFMNAFMSIEPSAMREVAIDVPNVKWDDIGGLDNVKQELIETVEWPLKYGGFYSYMGAKPPKGILLYGPPGTGKTLLAKAVASQSQANFIHVKGPEFLSKWVGESEKAVRETFRRAKQAAPCIVFMDELDAIAPTRGSGAGDSHVTERVISQLLTELDGLEELRGVVVIAATNRPDIIDPALLRPGRFDRLIYIPPPDLKARKQIFEIHTKGRPLDSDVNLDELAARTEGYTGADIAAVCNEAVMLAIREYINEGKVDEKTEDFSKCKIKKVHFEKALERVSPISKKQLEWYTKISEDFAAAAH
;
A
#
# COMPACT_ATOMS: atom_id res chain seq x y z
N MET A 1 3.02 31.91 -43.49
CA MET A 1 2.10 31.24 -42.53
C MET A 1 2.29 29.75 -42.74
N SER A 2 2.86 29.06 -41.76
CA SER A 2 3.05 27.60 -41.85
C SER A 2 1.70 26.91 -41.95
N GLU A 3 1.54 25.99 -42.91
CA GLU A 3 0.43 25.05 -42.92
C GLU A 3 0.38 24.34 -41.56
N GLY A 4 -0.80 24.31 -40.94
CA GLY A 4 -0.95 23.65 -39.65
C GLY A 4 -0.96 22.14 -39.84
N GLU A 5 -0.22 21.41 -38.99
CA GLU A 5 -0.21 19.95 -39.00
C GLU A 5 -1.27 19.41 -38.04
N VAL A 6 -1.90 18.30 -38.42
CA VAL A 6 -2.93 17.64 -37.61
C VAL A 6 -2.27 16.57 -36.75
N LEU A 7 -2.38 16.72 -35.43
CA LEU A 7 -1.86 15.76 -34.46
C LEU A 7 -2.96 15.19 -33.60
N ARG A 8 -2.76 13.97 -33.13
CA ARG A 8 -3.63 13.32 -32.16
C ARG A 8 -3.17 13.68 -30.74
N VAL A 9 -4.09 14.11 -29.89
CA VAL A 9 -3.83 14.42 -28.49
C VAL A 9 -3.54 13.13 -27.73
N ALA A 10 -2.44 13.11 -26.99
CA ALA A 10 -2.04 12.02 -26.10
C ALA A 10 -1.78 12.55 -24.69
N GLU A 11 -1.77 11.64 -23.72
CA GLU A 11 -1.51 11.98 -22.32
C GLU A 11 -0.04 12.34 -22.09
N ILE A 12 0.21 13.39 -21.31
CA ILE A 12 1.55 13.78 -20.91
C ILE A 12 2.03 12.96 -19.71
N LYS A 13 3.33 12.68 -19.62
CA LYS A 13 3.86 11.92 -18.48
C LYS A 13 3.73 12.73 -17.18
N PRO A 14 3.54 12.07 -16.02
CA PRO A 14 3.31 12.76 -14.75
C PRO A 14 4.33 13.83 -14.36
N GLN A 15 5.61 13.66 -14.72
CA GLN A 15 6.69 14.61 -14.43
C GLN A 15 6.60 15.96 -15.19
N ASP A 16 5.90 15.98 -16.32
CA ASP A 16 5.81 17.15 -17.22
C ASP A 16 4.49 17.93 -17.04
N ALA A 17 3.49 17.31 -16.40
CA ALA A 17 2.15 17.87 -16.23
C ALA A 17 2.17 19.17 -15.39
N GLY A 18 1.36 20.15 -15.77
CA GLY A 18 1.21 21.41 -15.04
C GLY A 18 2.31 22.44 -15.31
N ARG A 19 3.21 22.21 -16.27
CA ARG A 19 4.29 23.14 -16.66
C ARG A 19 3.94 24.05 -17.85
N GLY A 20 2.78 23.86 -18.49
CA GLY A 20 2.40 24.63 -19.70
C GLY A 20 3.23 24.27 -20.94
N ILE A 21 3.68 23.02 -21.02
CA ILE A 21 4.51 22.49 -22.12
C ILE A 21 3.75 21.43 -22.91
N ALA A 22 4.08 21.32 -24.19
CA ALA A 22 3.64 20.24 -25.06
C ALA A 22 4.84 19.48 -25.62
N ARG A 23 4.77 18.15 -25.56
CA ARG A 23 5.74 17.27 -26.22
C ARG A 23 5.19 16.79 -27.54
N ILE A 24 5.91 17.08 -28.62
CA ILE A 24 5.47 16.80 -29.99
C ILE A 24 6.32 15.68 -30.58
N ASP A 25 5.70 14.82 -31.37
CA ASP A 25 6.40 13.81 -32.18
C ASP A 25 7.65 14.43 -32.85
N PRO A 26 8.86 13.87 -32.60
CA PRO A 26 10.11 14.39 -33.16
C PRO A 26 10.09 14.56 -34.68
N LEU A 27 9.42 13.68 -35.44
CA LEU A 27 9.33 13.80 -36.90
C LEU A 27 8.44 14.96 -37.34
N VAL A 28 7.41 15.29 -36.56
CA VAL A 28 6.56 16.47 -36.84
C VAL A 28 7.31 17.74 -36.48
N ALA A 29 8.03 17.74 -35.35
CA ALA A 29 8.84 18.88 -34.92
C ALA A 29 9.94 19.21 -35.96
N GLU A 30 10.62 18.19 -36.50
CA GLU A 30 11.58 18.33 -37.62
C GLU A 30 10.90 18.91 -38.87
N ARG A 31 9.75 18.35 -39.29
CA ARG A 31 9.00 18.84 -40.46
C ARG A 31 8.56 20.29 -40.34
N MET A 32 8.10 20.71 -39.16
CA MET A 32 7.62 22.07 -38.91
C MET A 32 8.73 23.04 -38.49
N SER A 33 10.00 22.60 -38.43
CA SER A 33 11.13 23.41 -37.92
C SER A 33 10.84 24.03 -36.55
N ILE A 34 10.27 23.21 -35.66
CA ILE A 34 9.96 23.56 -34.27
C ILE A 34 11.16 23.16 -33.40
N SER A 35 11.71 24.14 -32.69
CA SER A 35 12.79 23.95 -31.71
C SER A 35 12.25 23.94 -30.28
N THR A 36 13.06 23.45 -29.35
CA THR A 36 12.72 23.51 -27.91
C THR A 36 12.56 24.96 -27.46
N GLY A 37 11.46 25.26 -26.77
CA GLY A 37 11.12 26.61 -26.33
C GLY A 37 10.33 27.45 -27.34
N ASP A 38 10.07 26.95 -28.55
CA ASP A 38 9.17 27.63 -29.48
C ASP A 38 7.72 27.60 -28.97
N ALA A 39 6.99 28.71 -29.16
CA ALA A 39 5.59 28.76 -28.82
C ALA A 39 4.71 28.18 -29.94
N ILE A 40 3.74 27.38 -29.54
CA ILE A 40 2.87 26.62 -30.44
C ILE A 40 1.44 26.89 -30.05
N GLU A 41 0.66 27.30 -31.05
CA GLU A 41 -0.77 27.43 -30.94
C GLU A 41 -1.43 26.07 -31.23
N ILE A 42 -2.24 25.61 -30.28
CA ILE A 42 -3.07 24.42 -30.40
C ILE A 42 -4.49 24.88 -30.68
N VAL A 43 -5.02 24.49 -31.84
CA VAL A 43 -6.38 24.81 -32.27
C VAL A 43 -7.26 23.56 -32.17
N GLY A 44 -8.15 23.56 -31.17
CA GLY A 44 -9.23 22.60 -31.00
C GLY A 44 -10.59 23.28 -31.19
N LYS A 45 -11.52 23.07 -30.24
CA LYS A 45 -12.77 23.87 -30.16
C LYS A 45 -12.48 25.32 -29.76
N LYS A 46 -11.43 25.50 -28.96
CA LYS A 46 -10.82 26.78 -28.57
C LYS A 46 -9.35 26.75 -28.96
N SER A 47 -8.72 27.91 -29.05
CA SER A 47 -7.27 28.01 -29.29
C SER A 47 -6.55 28.36 -28.00
N THR A 48 -5.46 27.67 -27.71
CA THR A 48 -4.55 27.96 -26.58
C THR A 48 -3.09 27.90 -27.06
N VAL A 49 -2.14 28.37 -26.26
CA VAL A 49 -0.72 28.44 -26.63
C VAL A 49 0.14 27.78 -25.56
N VAL A 50 1.13 26.99 -25.98
CA VAL A 50 2.04 26.23 -25.12
C VAL A 50 3.46 26.27 -25.66
N LEU A 51 4.45 25.94 -24.83
CA LEU A 51 5.84 25.80 -25.26
C LEU A 51 6.13 24.39 -25.75
N SER A 52 6.89 24.31 -26.85
CA SER A 52 7.39 23.04 -27.37
C SER A 52 8.54 22.50 -26.52
N TRP A 53 8.44 21.24 -26.14
CA TRP A 53 9.54 20.47 -25.56
C TRP A 53 9.81 19.21 -26.39
N PRO A 54 11.05 18.67 -26.34
CA PRO A 54 11.40 17.47 -27.09
C PRO A 54 10.43 16.31 -26.82
N GLY A 55 9.88 15.75 -27.90
CA GLY A 55 9.09 14.52 -27.85
C GLY A 55 9.88 13.33 -27.32
N TYR A 56 9.17 12.32 -26.82
CA TYR A 56 9.78 11.07 -26.45
C TYR A 56 10.22 10.28 -27.70
N PRO A 57 11.34 9.55 -27.65
CA PRO A 57 11.78 8.71 -28.78
C PRO A 57 10.70 7.71 -29.22
N GLU A 58 9.91 7.21 -28.28
CA GLU A 58 8.80 6.27 -28.50
C GLU A 58 7.65 6.84 -29.32
N ASP A 59 7.51 8.18 -29.37
CA ASP A 59 6.42 8.86 -30.06
C ASP A 59 6.76 9.17 -31.52
N ARG A 60 7.98 8.85 -31.96
CA ARG A 60 8.48 9.14 -33.32
C ARG A 60 7.59 8.49 -34.39
N GLY A 61 7.00 9.30 -35.26
CA GLY A 61 6.19 8.86 -36.41
C GLY A 61 4.74 8.49 -36.08
N LYS A 62 4.28 8.77 -34.86
CA LYS A 62 2.91 8.50 -34.43
C LYS A 62 1.95 9.69 -34.63
N ASN A 63 2.46 10.85 -35.07
CA ASN A 63 1.71 12.10 -35.23
C ASN A 63 0.93 12.47 -33.95
N VAL A 64 1.59 12.39 -32.80
CA VAL A 64 1.01 12.67 -31.49
C VAL A 64 1.54 13.96 -30.88
N ILE A 65 0.68 14.64 -30.12
CA ILE A 65 1.03 15.74 -29.23
C ILE A 65 0.59 15.39 -27.81
N ARG A 66 1.53 15.39 -26.87
CA ARG A 66 1.25 15.15 -25.45
C ARG A 66 1.07 16.48 -24.73
N ILE A 67 -0.11 16.68 -24.16
CA ILE A 67 -0.49 17.88 -23.40
C ILE A 67 -1.19 17.53 -22.10
N ASP A 68 -1.02 18.40 -21.11
CA ASP A 68 -1.63 18.24 -19.78
C ASP A 68 -3.14 18.51 -19.79
N GLY A 69 -3.83 18.09 -18.72
CA GLY A 69 -5.27 18.21 -18.59
C GLY A 69 -5.77 19.66 -18.59
N ALA A 70 -4.98 20.60 -18.07
CA ALA A 70 -5.29 22.03 -18.11
C ALA A 70 -5.29 22.57 -19.55
N THR A 71 -4.25 22.25 -20.33
CA THR A 71 -4.15 22.64 -21.74
C THR A 71 -5.27 22.01 -22.57
N ARG A 72 -5.59 20.72 -22.32
CA ARG A 72 -6.73 20.02 -22.98
C ARG A 72 -8.04 20.76 -22.75
N ARG A 73 -8.32 21.20 -21.51
CA ARG A 73 -9.50 22.01 -21.17
C ARG A 73 -9.51 23.38 -21.84
N ASN A 74 -8.37 24.06 -21.87
CA ASN A 74 -8.24 25.37 -22.52
C ASN A 74 -8.48 25.28 -24.03
N ALA A 75 -7.97 24.23 -24.69
CA ALA A 75 -8.23 23.94 -26.11
C ALA A 75 -9.63 23.32 -26.37
N GLY A 76 -10.32 22.83 -25.34
CA GLY A 76 -11.62 22.18 -25.45
C GLY A 76 -11.57 20.83 -26.18
N VAL A 77 -10.53 20.04 -25.95
CA VAL A 77 -10.27 18.74 -26.59
C VAL A 77 -10.04 17.65 -25.55
N GLY A 78 -10.40 16.41 -25.84
CA GLY A 78 -10.08 15.23 -25.04
C GLY A 78 -8.84 14.49 -25.57
N ILE A 79 -8.41 13.45 -24.87
CA ILE A 79 -7.41 12.49 -25.38
C ILE A 79 -7.91 11.89 -26.71
N ASP A 80 -7.02 11.51 -27.62
CA ASP A 80 -7.32 10.96 -28.96
C ASP A 80 -8.05 11.88 -29.95
N ASP A 81 -8.47 13.08 -29.53
CA ASP A 81 -8.98 14.10 -30.46
C ASP A 81 -7.86 14.61 -31.38
N LYS A 82 -8.25 15.12 -32.54
CA LYS A 82 -7.33 15.74 -33.50
C LYS A 82 -7.28 17.24 -33.26
N VAL A 83 -6.06 17.78 -33.13
CA VAL A 83 -5.79 19.21 -33.01
C VAL A 83 -4.91 19.68 -34.16
N ILE A 84 -5.06 20.94 -34.54
CA ILE A 84 -4.18 21.59 -35.51
C ILE A 84 -3.13 22.36 -34.73
N ILE A 85 -1.86 22.10 -35.00
CA ILE A 85 -0.74 22.84 -34.40
C ILE A 85 -0.18 23.87 -35.38
N LYS A 86 0.14 25.06 -34.86
CA LYS A 86 0.77 26.15 -35.63
C LYS A 86 1.90 26.78 -34.82
N LYS A 87 3.03 27.05 -35.45
CA LYS A 87 4.09 27.84 -34.83
C LYS A 87 3.62 29.30 -34.72
N THR A 88 3.70 29.86 -33.52
CA THR A 88 3.25 31.22 -33.22
C THR A 88 4.34 31.96 -32.45
N GLU A 89 4.50 33.25 -32.72
CA GLU A 89 5.38 34.11 -31.92
C GLU A 89 4.64 34.65 -30.71
N VAL A 90 5.28 34.56 -29.54
CA VAL A 90 4.78 35.14 -28.28
C VAL A 90 5.59 36.37 -27.92
N LYS A 91 4.90 37.45 -27.52
CA LYS A 91 5.55 38.67 -27.03
C LYS A 91 5.72 38.58 -25.51
N LYS A 92 6.78 39.19 -24.97
CA LYS A 92 6.95 39.31 -23.52
C LYS A 92 5.85 40.18 -22.92
N ALA A 93 5.23 39.72 -21.84
CA ALA A 93 4.17 40.45 -21.15
C ALA A 93 4.76 41.59 -20.30
N SER A 94 4.17 42.78 -20.37
CA SER A 94 4.44 43.85 -19.41
C SER A 94 3.54 43.72 -18.17
N SER A 95 2.28 43.33 -18.36
CA SER A 95 1.33 43.11 -17.26
C SER A 95 0.32 42.02 -17.62
N ILE A 96 -0.08 41.19 -16.65
CA ILE A 96 -1.14 40.18 -16.79
C ILE A 96 -2.10 40.28 -15.61
N THR A 97 -3.41 40.30 -15.92
CA THR A 97 -4.49 40.32 -14.93
C THR A 97 -5.12 38.94 -14.83
N PHE A 98 -5.12 38.37 -13.62
CA PHE A 98 -5.75 37.09 -13.31
C PHE A 98 -7.01 37.28 -12.48
N ALA A 99 -8.04 36.49 -12.75
CA ALA A 99 -9.19 36.33 -11.87
C ALA A 99 -9.18 34.92 -11.27
N PRO A 100 -9.26 34.79 -9.94
CA PRO A 100 -9.26 33.49 -9.31
C PRO A 100 -10.61 32.80 -9.49
N THR A 101 -10.60 31.47 -9.57
CA THR A 101 -11.82 30.67 -9.66
C THR A 101 -12.54 30.54 -8.31
N GLU A 102 -11.84 30.85 -7.22
CA GLU A 102 -12.34 30.86 -5.84
C GLU A 102 -11.87 32.14 -5.13
N PRO A 103 -12.58 32.64 -4.10
CA PRO A 103 -12.16 33.84 -3.36
C PRO A 103 -10.79 33.63 -2.70
N LEU A 104 -9.79 34.42 -3.11
CA LEU A 104 -8.46 34.41 -2.50
C LEU A 104 -8.42 35.35 -1.30
N ARG A 105 -7.90 34.85 -0.17
CA ARG A 105 -7.56 35.66 1.03
C ARG A 105 -6.04 35.75 1.20
N ILE A 106 -5.31 36.02 0.13
CA ILE A 106 -3.85 36.14 0.16
C ILE A 106 -3.49 37.55 -0.30
N SER A 107 -3.10 38.41 0.63
CA SER A 107 -2.49 39.71 0.33
C SER A 107 -0.98 39.52 0.12
N GLY A 108 -0.43 39.96 -1.02
CA GLY A 108 1.00 39.83 -1.34
C GLY A 108 1.40 38.58 -2.13
N GLY A 109 0.44 37.76 -2.59
CA GLY A 109 0.69 36.55 -3.39
C GLY A 109 1.14 36.79 -4.83
N GLU A 110 1.16 38.04 -5.30
CA GLU A 110 1.52 38.41 -6.68
C GLU A 110 2.97 38.05 -7.03
N SER A 111 3.90 38.24 -6.08
CA SER A 111 5.31 37.88 -6.29
C SER A 111 5.47 36.36 -6.41
N TYR A 112 4.82 35.61 -5.53
CA TYR A 112 4.85 34.14 -5.54
C TYR A 112 4.24 33.56 -6.83
N LEU A 113 3.12 34.13 -7.29
CA LEU A 113 2.50 33.74 -8.55
C LEU A 113 3.39 34.07 -9.75
N ARG A 114 4.07 35.23 -9.74
CA ARG A 114 5.05 35.58 -10.77
C ARG A 114 6.14 34.51 -10.85
N ASP A 115 6.74 34.15 -9.73
CA ASP A 115 7.86 33.20 -9.70
C ASP A 115 7.48 31.81 -10.26
N ILE A 116 6.26 31.34 -10.01
CA ILE A 116 5.77 30.04 -10.52
C ILE A 116 5.40 30.09 -12.01
N LEU A 117 4.91 31.24 -12.48
CA LEU A 117 4.35 31.39 -13.81
C LEU A 117 5.37 31.90 -14.85
N ILE A 118 6.58 32.30 -14.43
CA ILE A 118 7.68 32.69 -15.33
C ILE A 118 7.91 31.63 -16.40
N GLY A 119 8.12 32.09 -17.64
CA GLY A 119 8.36 31.23 -18.78
C GLY A 119 7.12 30.52 -19.30
N ARG A 120 5.93 30.76 -18.75
CA ARG A 120 4.68 30.19 -19.29
C ARG A 120 4.03 31.13 -20.30
N PRO A 121 3.60 30.62 -21.47
CA PRO A 121 2.76 31.35 -22.40
C PRO A 121 1.33 31.34 -21.89
N VAL A 122 0.64 32.46 -22.04
CA VAL A 122 -0.76 32.62 -21.61
C VAL A 122 -1.56 33.35 -22.67
N SER A 123 -2.82 32.95 -22.85
CA SER A 123 -3.79 33.62 -23.73
C SER A 123 -5.00 34.07 -22.91
N ILE A 124 -5.70 35.11 -23.36
CA ILE A 124 -6.93 35.57 -22.71
C ILE A 124 -7.97 34.44 -22.69
N GLY A 125 -8.52 34.17 -21.52
CA GLY A 125 -9.50 33.10 -21.28
C GLY A 125 -8.89 31.74 -20.90
N ASP A 126 -7.56 31.58 -20.96
CA ASP A 126 -6.91 30.37 -20.45
C ASP A 126 -7.06 30.27 -18.93
N ILE A 127 -7.32 29.06 -18.44
CA ILE A 127 -7.32 28.73 -17.01
C ILE A 127 -6.00 28.03 -16.69
N ILE A 128 -5.25 28.61 -15.77
CA ILE A 128 -3.97 28.07 -15.29
C ILE A 128 -4.20 27.46 -13.92
N GLU A 129 -3.76 26.22 -13.73
CA GLU A 129 -3.82 25.55 -12.44
C GLU A 129 -2.46 25.62 -11.76
N ILE A 130 -2.46 26.18 -10.55
CA ILE A 130 -1.25 26.34 -9.75
C ILE A 130 -1.42 25.50 -8.49
N PRO A 131 -0.47 24.60 -8.20
CA PRO A 131 -0.48 23.88 -6.94
C PRO A 131 -0.10 24.83 -5.80
N VAL A 132 -1.02 25.04 -4.86
CA VAL A 132 -0.82 25.81 -3.65
C VAL A 132 -1.25 24.96 -2.47
N LEU A 133 -0.30 24.62 -1.59
CA LEU A 133 -0.55 23.88 -0.33
C LEU A 133 -1.37 22.58 -0.51
N GLY A 134 -1.06 21.82 -1.56
CA GLY A 134 -1.74 20.55 -1.86
C GLY A 134 -3.12 20.68 -2.51
N ARG A 135 -3.57 21.89 -2.86
CA ARG A 135 -4.76 22.15 -3.69
C ARG A 135 -4.36 22.78 -5.02
N LYS A 136 -5.14 22.55 -6.08
CA LYS A 136 -4.95 23.23 -7.38
C LYS A 136 -5.83 24.48 -7.39
N LEU A 137 -5.23 25.65 -7.38
CA LEU A 137 -5.93 26.92 -7.54
C LEU A 137 -6.01 27.25 -9.03
N GLY A 138 -7.22 27.49 -9.52
CA GLY A 138 -7.45 27.99 -10.89
C GLY A 138 -7.33 29.50 -10.96
N LEU A 139 -6.53 30.01 -11.90
CA LEU A 139 -6.45 31.42 -12.27
C LEU A 139 -6.80 31.58 -13.74
N MET A 140 -7.85 32.35 -14.03
CA MET A 140 -8.22 32.70 -15.40
C MET A 140 -7.52 33.97 -15.83
N VAL A 141 -6.94 33.96 -17.03
CA VAL A 141 -6.35 35.16 -17.65
C VAL A 141 -7.48 36.05 -18.17
N VAL A 142 -7.67 37.22 -17.54
CA VAL A 142 -8.70 38.19 -17.95
C VAL A 142 -8.14 39.15 -18.98
N ASP A 143 -6.92 39.62 -18.75
CA ASP A 143 -6.26 40.58 -19.63
C ASP A 143 -4.74 40.47 -19.57
N HIS A 144 -4.06 40.93 -20.62
CA HIS A 144 -2.62 41.12 -20.64
C HIS A 144 -2.19 42.25 -21.59
N LYS A 145 -1.02 42.84 -21.31
CA LYS A 145 -0.35 43.83 -22.16
C LYS A 145 1.02 43.30 -22.61
N PRO A 146 1.42 43.47 -23.88
CA PRO A 146 0.67 44.06 -24.99
C PRO A 146 -0.51 43.17 -25.44
N LYS A 147 -1.50 43.77 -26.11
CA LYS A 147 -2.59 43.01 -26.76
C LYS A 147 -2.01 42.21 -27.91
N ALA A 148 -1.95 40.91 -27.71
CA ALA A 148 -1.45 39.91 -28.64
C ALA A 148 -2.32 38.65 -28.49
N ARG A 149 -2.11 37.65 -29.33
CA ARG A 149 -2.83 36.39 -29.21
C ARG A 149 -2.43 35.59 -27.96
N ALA A 150 -1.14 35.62 -27.66
CA ALA A 150 -0.57 35.07 -26.45
C ALA A 150 0.66 35.89 -26.04
N VAL A 151 0.96 35.89 -24.76
CA VAL A 151 2.15 36.53 -24.19
C VAL A 151 2.92 35.56 -23.31
N LEU A 152 4.23 35.74 -23.26
CA LEU A 152 5.13 34.98 -22.39
C LEU A 152 5.37 35.76 -21.10
N MET A 153 5.23 35.10 -19.95
CA MET A 153 5.56 35.71 -18.67
C MET A 153 7.08 35.77 -18.47
N ASP A 154 7.58 36.95 -18.10
CA ASP A 154 9.00 37.23 -17.86
C ASP A 154 9.19 37.79 -16.43
N TYR A 155 10.43 37.87 -15.96
CA TYR A 155 10.77 38.42 -14.63
C TYR A 155 10.27 39.86 -14.41
N ALA A 156 10.14 40.63 -15.50
CA ALA A 156 9.67 42.01 -15.49
C ALA A 156 8.14 42.16 -15.59
N THR A 157 7.38 41.07 -15.71
CA THR A 157 5.92 41.12 -15.88
C THR A 157 5.21 41.45 -14.56
N GLU A 158 4.40 42.51 -14.56
CA GLU A 158 3.51 42.85 -13.43
C GLU A 158 2.30 41.91 -13.39
N VAL A 159 2.06 41.27 -12.24
CA VAL A 159 0.95 40.33 -12.03
C VAL A 159 -0.08 41.02 -11.16
N VAL A 160 -1.31 41.14 -11.67
CA VAL A 160 -2.43 41.77 -10.95
C VAL A 160 -3.52 40.74 -10.72
N ILE A 161 -3.99 40.61 -9.48
CA ILE A 161 -5.10 39.69 -9.14
C ILE A 161 -6.38 40.51 -8.94
N SER A 162 -7.45 40.12 -9.62
CA SER A 162 -8.78 40.69 -9.44
C SER A 162 -9.47 40.10 -8.19
N ASP A 163 -10.06 40.95 -7.36
CA ASP A 163 -10.80 40.54 -6.15
C ASP A 163 -12.13 39.81 -6.46
N LYS A 164 -12.65 39.98 -7.69
CA LYS A 164 -13.90 39.33 -8.12
C LYS A 164 -13.60 37.99 -8.80
N PRO A 165 -14.20 36.87 -8.34
CA PRO A 165 -14.13 35.60 -9.05
C PRO A 165 -14.83 35.72 -10.40
N ALA A 166 -14.33 35.01 -11.42
CA ALA A 166 -15.01 34.94 -12.71
C ALA A 166 -16.34 34.16 -12.58
N GLU A 167 -17.49 34.86 -12.68
CA GLU A 167 -18.83 34.28 -12.54
C GLU A 167 -19.10 33.10 -13.49
N GLU A 168 -18.46 33.09 -14.68
CA GLU A 168 -18.58 31.99 -15.65
C GLU A 168 -17.92 30.68 -15.17
N VAL A 169 -16.95 30.74 -14.26
CA VAL A 169 -16.23 29.55 -13.76
C VAL A 169 -16.92 28.92 -12.55
N MET A 170 -17.61 29.71 -11.72
CA MET A 170 -18.33 29.20 -10.53
C MET A 170 -19.45 28.20 -10.88
N LYS A 171 -20.02 28.26 -12.10
CA LYS A 171 -21.06 27.32 -12.56
C LYS A 171 -20.54 25.92 -12.90
N LYS A 172 -19.24 25.77 -13.17
CA LYS A 172 -18.59 24.47 -13.35
C LYS A 172 -17.76 24.21 -12.10
N ARG A 173 -18.31 23.50 -11.11
CA ARG A 173 -17.54 23.02 -9.94
C ARG A 173 -16.32 22.24 -10.45
N VAL A 174 -15.11 22.78 -10.32
CA VAL A 174 -13.85 22.09 -10.66
C VAL A 174 -13.18 21.70 -9.34
N PRO A 175 -13.09 20.39 -9.10
CA PRO A 175 -11.77 19.76 -9.12
C PRO A 175 -11.81 18.57 -10.07
N LYS A 176 -11.25 18.73 -11.26
CA LYS A 176 -11.34 17.74 -12.35
C LYS A 176 -10.03 16.93 -12.41
N VAL A 177 -10.01 15.83 -11.65
CA VAL A 177 -8.95 14.81 -11.68
C VAL A 177 -8.82 14.28 -13.10
N SER A 178 -7.59 14.15 -13.61
CA SER A 178 -7.29 13.61 -14.94
C SER A 178 -6.42 12.36 -14.83
N TYR A 179 -6.27 11.59 -15.92
CA TYR A 179 -5.46 10.35 -15.88
C TYR A 179 -4.01 10.59 -15.44
N GLU A 180 -3.44 11.75 -15.79
CA GLU A 180 -2.08 12.15 -15.38
C GLU A 180 -1.94 12.45 -13.88
N ASP A 181 -3.07 12.61 -13.18
CA ASP A 181 -3.12 12.74 -11.72
C ASP A 181 -3.24 11.37 -11.02
N ILE A 182 -3.23 10.26 -11.77
CA ILE A 182 -3.26 8.88 -11.27
C ILE A 182 -1.93 8.20 -11.63
N GLY A 183 -1.17 7.81 -10.60
CA GLY A 183 0.10 7.10 -10.78
C GLY A 183 -0.05 5.59 -10.59
N GLY A 184 0.73 4.81 -11.34
CA GLY A 184 0.91 3.36 -11.13
C GLY A 184 -0.23 2.45 -11.59
N LEU A 185 -1.25 2.98 -12.28
CA LEU A 185 -2.44 2.24 -12.75
C LEU A 185 -2.57 2.22 -14.28
N SER A 186 -1.47 2.25 -15.03
CA SER A 186 -1.50 2.40 -16.49
C SER A 186 -2.28 1.28 -17.21
N GLU A 187 -2.15 0.04 -16.75
CA GLU A 187 -2.86 -1.12 -17.34
C GLU A 187 -4.36 -1.10 -17.00
N GLU A 188 -4.70 -0.74 -15.76
CA GLU A 188 -6.08 -0.59 -15.30
C GLU A 188 -6.76 0.59 -16.00
N ILE A 189 -6.05 1.69 -16.22
CA ILE A 189 -6.50 2.84 -17.02
C ILE A 189 -6.80 2.38 -18.45
N LYS A 190 -5.89 1.64 -19.10
CA LYS A 190 -6.14 1.14 -20.45
C LYS A 190 -7.42 0.28 -20.53
N LYS A 191 -7.59 -0.65 -19.59
CA LYS A 191 -8.78 -1.48 -19.47
C LYS A 191 -10.05 -0.66 -19.29
N ILE A 192 -10.06 0.32 -18.38
CA ILE A 192 -11.26 1.13 -18.14
C ILE A 192 -11.58 2.05 -19.32
N ARG A 193 -10.58 2.53 -20.06
CA ARG A 193 -10.78 3.30 -21.30
C ARG A 193 -11.46 2.45 -22.37
N GLU A 194 -11.03 1.20 -22.54
CA GLU A 194 -11.65 0.27 -23.48
C GLU A 194 -13.11 -0.06 -23.12
N MET A 195 -13.40 -0.18 -21.82
CA MET A 195 -14.73 -0.61 -21.34
C MET A 195 -15.73 0.53 -21.15
N VAL A 196 -15.27 1.74 -20.80
CA VAL A 196 -16.15 2.87 -20.45
C VAL A 196 -16.04 4.00 -21.46
N GLU A 197 -14.82 4.41 -21.83
CA GLU A 197 -14.62 5.56 -22.73
C GLU A 197 -15.01 5.24 -24.18
N LEU A 198 -14.65 4.06 -24.70
CA LEU A 198 -14.97 3.66 -26.07
C LEU A 198 -16.49 3.64 -26.34
N PRO A 199 -17.34 2.99 -25.50
CA PRO A 199 -18.79 3.03 -25.69
C PRO A 199 -19.40 4.43 -25.65
N LEU A 200 -18.90 5.31 -24.78
CA LEU A 200 -19.43 6.66 -24.61
C LEU A 200 -19.02 7.60 -25.76
N ARG A 201 -17.79 7.49 -26.25
CA ARG A 201 -17.26 8.37 -27.30
C ARG A 201 -17.56 7.88 -28.72
N PHE A 202 -17.54 6.57 -28.95
CA PHE A 202 -17.77 5.98 -30.27
C PHE A 202 -18.85 4.87 -30.26
N PRO A 203 -20.12 5.20 -29.94
CA PRO A 203 -21.22 4.22 -29.91
C PRO A 203 -21.41 3.48 -31.25
N GLU A 204 -21.10 4.14 -32.37
CA GLU A 204 -21.26 3.61 -33.73
C GLU A 204 -20.47 2.32 -33.98
N ILE A 205 -19.31 2.15 -33.32
CA ILE A 205 -18.47 0.96 -33.44
C ILE A 205 -19.23 -0.27 -32.93
N PHE A 206 -19.86 -0.15 -31.77
CA PHE A 206 -20.63 -1.22 -31.14
C PHE A 206 -21.91 -1.52 -31.93
N GLN A 207 -22.59 -0.48 -32.42
CA GLN A 207 -23.77 -0.61 -33.26
C GLN A 207 -23.47 -1.36 -34.57
N ARG A 208 -22.36 -1.04 -35.23
CA ARG A 208 -21.95 -1.70 -36.48
C ARG A 208 -21.53 -3.16 -36.26
N LEU A 209 -20.90 -3.44 -35.13
CA LEU A 209 -20.50 -4.80 -34.75
C LEU A 209 -21.68 -5.64 -34.21
N GLY A 210 -22.82 -5.01 -33.89
CA GLY A 210 -23.99 -5.70 -33.34
C GLY A 210 -23.75 -6.27 -31.94
N ILE A 211 -22.82 -5.67 -31.19
CA ILE A 211 -22.48 -6.08 -29.82
C ILE A 211 -22.97 -5.02 -28.82
N ASP A 212 -23.46 -5.47 -27.67
CA ASP A 212 -23.83 -4.56 -26.58
C ASP A 212 -22.57 -4.12 -25.82
N PRO A 213 -22.45 -2.83 -25.47
CA PRO A 213 -21.38 -2.35 -24.61
C PRO A 213 -21.55 -2.91 -23.18
N PRO A 214 -20.46 -3.03 -22.40
CA PRO A 214 -20.52 -3.50 -21.03
C PRO A 214 -21.36 -2.53 -20.17
N LYS A 215 -22.31 -3.07 -19.39
CA LYS A 215 -23.23 -2.25 -18.59
C LYS A 215 -22.62 -1.83 -17.26
N GLY A 216 -21.73 -2.66 -16.71
CA GLY A 216 -21.11 -2.41 -15.42
C GLY A 216 -19.67 -2.90 -15.31
N VAL A 217 -18.87 -2.14 -14.58
CA VAL A 217 -17.48 -2.44 -14.23
C VAL A 217 -17.33 -2.50 -12.71
N LEU A 218 -16.80 -3.59 -12.17
CA LEU A 218 -16.52 -3.75 -10.74
C LEU A 218 -15.02 -3.55 -10.48
N LEU A 219 -14.68 -2.49 -9.74
CA LEU A 219 -13.33 -2.20 -9.25
C LEU A 219 -13.13 -2.85 -7.87
N TYR A 220 -12.15 -3.72 -7.72
CA TYR A 220 -11.84 -4.34 -6.43
C TYR A 220 -10.35 -4.32 -6.11
N GLY A 221 -9.98 -4.47 -4.84
CA GLY A 221 -8.60 -4.37 -4.37
C GLY A 221 -8.48 -3.83 -2.94
N PRO A 222 -7.27 -3.63 -2.41
CA PRO A 222 -7.06 -3.03 -1.10
C PRO A 222 -7.60 -1.59 -1.01
N PRO A 223 -7.95 -1.10 0.20
CA PRO A 223 -8.31 0.30 0.40
C PRO A 223 -7.13 1.23 0.09
N GLY A 224 -7.42 2.48 -0.27
CA GLY A 224 -6.36 3.49 -0.51
C GLY A 224 -5.60 3.35 -1.84
N THR A 225 -6.01 2.44 -2.72
CA THR A 225 -5.40 2.23 -4.05
C THR A 225 -5.92 3.18 -5.15
N GLY A 226 -6.90 4.04 -4.84
CA GLY A 226 -7.36 5.09 -5.76
C GLY A 226 -8.56 4.73 -6.65
N LYS A 227 -9.39 3.75 -6.28
CA LYS A 227 -10.58 3.34 -7.07
C LYS A 227 -11.55 4.50 -7.36
N THR A 228 -11.86 5.29 -6.33
CA THR A 228 -12.71 6.48 -6.44
C THR A 228 -12.06 7.57 -7.29
N LEU A 229 -10.73 7.69 -7.27
CA LEU A 229 -9.99 8.63 -8.12
C LEU A 229 -10.04 8.19 -9.60
N LEU A 230 -9.89 6.90 -9.88
CA LEU A 230 -9.98 6.35 -11.22
C LEU A 230 -11.35 6.61 -11.86
N ALA A 231 -12.44 6.34 -11.13
CA ALA A 231 -13.79 6.59 -11.63
C ALA A 231 -14.04 8.08 -11.93
N LYS A 232 -13.55 8.97 -11.06
CA LYS A 232 -13.64 10.43 -11.26
C LYS A 232 -12.85 10.90 -12.48
N ALA A 233 -11.66 10.34 -12.72
CA ALA A 233 -10.83 10.68 -13.88
C ALA A 233 -11.48 10.25 -15.19
N VAL A 234 -12.06 9.05 -15.25
CA VAL A 234 -12.77 8.55 -16.42
C VAL A 234 -13.93 9.47 -16.80
N ALA A 235 -14.78 9.82 -15.83
CA ALA A 235 -15.94 10.66 -16.08
C ALA A 235 -15.56 12.06 -16.58
N ASN A 236 -14.46 12.58 -16.08
CA ASN A 236 -13.95 13.88 -16.49
C ASN A 236 -13.37 13.86 -17.91
N GLU A 237 -12.68 12.79 -18.31
CA GLU A 237 -12.12 12.67 -19.66
C GLU A 237 -13.20 12.39 -20.71
N THR A 238 -14.27 11.68 -20.35
CA THR A 238 -15.43 11.43 -21.24
C THR A 238 -16.41 12.59 -21.33
N ASP A 239 -16.23 13.66 -20.53
CA ASP A 239 -17.20 14.76 -20.34
C ASP A 239 -18.63 14.24 -20.03
N ALA A 240 -18.72 13.11 -19.33
CA ALA A 240 -19.98 12.46 -19.00
C ALA A 240 -20.53 12.99 -17.66
N HIS A 241 -21.85 12.99 -17.51
CA HIS A 241 -22.47 13.35 -16.24
C HIS A 241 -22.11 12.34 -15.15
N PHE A 242 -21.43 12.77 -14.09
CA PHE A 242 -20.93 11.89 -13.02
C PHE A 242 -21.82 11.96 -11.78
N ILE A 243 -22.40 10.81 -11.40
CA ILE A 243 -23.17 10.65 -10.17
C ILE A 243 -22.39 9.74 -9.23
N SER A 244 -22.07 10.23 -8.03
CA SER A 244 -21.33 9.48 -7.01
C SER A 244 -22.27 9.12 -5.87
N ILE A 245 -22.29 7.84 -5.50
CA ILE A 245 -23.10 7.28 -4.42
C ILE A 245 -22.16 6.51 -3.48
N SER A 246 -22.29 6.71 -2.19
CA SER A 246 -21.65 5.85 -1.19
C SER A 246 -22.65 4.81 -0.69
N GLY A 247 -22.27 3.53 -0.61
CA GLY A 247 -23.14 2.44 -0.18
C GLY A 247 -23.88 2.73 1.13
N PRO A 248 -23.19 3.15 2.21
CA PRO A 248 -23.83 3.57 3.46
C PRO A 248 -24.82 4.74 3.34
N GLU A 249 -24.64 5.67 2.39
CA GLU A 249 -25.56 6.81 2.21
C GLU A 249 -26.92 6.38 1.66
N VAL A 250 -26.97 5.26 0.94
CA VAL A 250 -28.21 4.68 0.43
C VAL A 250 -29.00 4.02 1.56
N MET A 251 -28.30 3.44 2.54
CA MET A 251 -28.87 2.74 3.67
C MET A 251 -29.39 3.72 4.73
N SER A 252 -30.60 4.25 4.55
CA SER A 252 -31.27 5.11 5.55
C SER A 252 -32.04 4.26 6.57
N LYS A 253 -32.41 4.86 7.72
CA LYS A 253 -33.24 4.20 8.75
C LYS A 253 -34.68 3.94 8.29
N PHE A 254 -35.10 4.50 7.15
CA PHE A 254 -36.48 4.46 6.68
C PHE A 254 -36.64 3.58 5.43
N TYR A 255 -37.45 2.54 5.57
CA TYR A 255 -37.60 1.39 4.67
C TYR A 255 -37.83 1.70 3.18
N SER A 256 -38.63 2.71 2.87
CA SER A 256 -39.06 3.04 1.49
C SER A 256 -38.14 4.05 0.78
N GLU A 257 -37.34 4.79 1.54
CA GLU A 257 -36.52 5.89 1.03
C GLU A 257 -35.27 5.37 0.30
N SER A 258 -34.70 4.25 0.74
CA SER A 258 -33.49 3.66 0.14
C SER A 258 -33.73 3.12 -1.27
N GLU A 259 -34.91 2.51 -1.51
CA GLU A 259 -35.30 2.00 -2.84
C GLU A 259 -35.67 3.13 -3.81
N GLU A 260 -36.43 4.11 -3.34
CA GLU A 260 -36.85 5.28 -4.13
C GLU A 260 -35.63 6.09 -4.56
N ARG A 261 -34.69 6.34 -3.64
CA ARG A 261 -33.44 7.05 -3.93
C ARG A 261 -32.61 6.36 -5.01
N LEU A 262 -32.46 5.03 -4.97
CA LEU A 262 -31.75 4.30 -6.04
C LEU A 262 -32.45 4.47 -7.38
N ARG A 263 -33.79 4.46 -7.41
CA ARG A 263 -34.56 4.67 -8.64
C ARG A 263 -34.39 6.08 -9.19
N GLU A 264 -34.48 7.10 -8.34
CA GLU A 264 -34.28 8.50 -8.71
C GLU A 264 -32.91 8.73 -9.35
N ILE A 265 -31.86 8.15 -8.77
CA ILE A 265 -30.49 8.29 -9.28
C ILE A 265 -30.34 7.67 -10.67
N PHE A 266 -30.88 6.46 -10.89
CA PHE A 266 -30.83 5.82 -12.20
C PHE A 266 -31.67 6.58 -13.24
N GLU A 267 -32.79 7.18 -12.86
CA GLU A 267 -33.60 8.02 -13.75
C GLU A 267 -32.93 9.36 -14.07
N GLU A 268 -32.26 10.00 -13.11
CA GLU A 268 -31.42 11.17 -13.34
C GLU A 268 -30.27 10.86 -14.31
N ALA A 269 -29.60 9.73 -14.12
CA ALA A 269 -28.53 9.27 -14.99
C ALA A 269 -29.02 9.07 -16.44
N LYS A 270 -30.20 8.48 -16.63
CA LYS A 270 -30.81 8.28 -17.95
C LYS A 270 -31.16 9.61 -18.63
N LYS A 271 -31.71 10.57 -17.88
CA LYS A 271 -32.07 11.91 -18.40
C LYS A 271 -30.84 12.72 -18.83
N ASN A 272 -29.73 12.57 -18.12
CA ASN A 272 -28.47 13.28 -18.36
C ASN A 272 -27.44 12.46 -19.16
N ALA A 273 -27.86 11.44 -19.92
CA ALA A 273 -26.95 10.61 -20.71
C ALA A 273 -26.20 11.43 -21.79
N PRO A 274 -24.89 11.20 -22.02
CA PRO A 274 -24.03 10.16 -21.44
C PRO A 274 -23.68 10.39 -19.97
N SER A 275 -23.81 9.34 -19.14
CA SER A 275 -23.62 9.43 -17.68
C SER A 275 -22.92 8.21 -17.09
N ILE A 276 -22.24 8.43 -15.96
CA ILE A 276 -21.53 7.41 -15.19
C ILE A 276 -22.07 7.42 -13.76
N ILE A 277 -22.59 6.27 -13.32
CA ILE A 277 -23.01 6.05 -11.93
C ILE A 277 -21.87 5.35 -11.20
N PHE A 278 -21.27 6.01 -10.22
CA PHE A 278 -20.25 5.42 -9.37
C PHE A 278 -20.83 5.05 -8.01
N ILE A 279 -20.73 3.77 -7.64
CA ILE A 279 -21.17 3.23 -6.36
C ILE A 279 -19.94 2.80 -5.57
N ASP A 280 -19.57 3.57 -4.55
CA ASP A 280 -18.51 3.20 -3.62
C ASP A 280 -19.06 2.27 -2.52
N GLU A 281 -18.20 1.40 -1.98
CA GLU A 281 -18.57 0.41 -0.95
C GLU A 281 -19.85 -0.38 -1.31
N ILE A 282 -19.90 -0.91 -2.53
CA ILE A 282 -21.08 -1.65 -3.03
C ILE A 282 -21.41 -2.88 -2.18
N ASP A 283 -20.43 -3.44 -1.46
CA ASP A 283 -20.64 -4.52 -0.50
C ASP A 283 -21.55 -4.15 0.67
N SER A 284 -21.73 -2.86 0.98
CA SER A 284 -22.69 -2.40 2.00
C SER A 284 -24.15 -2.46 1.53
N ILE A 285 -24.42 -2.26 0.24
CA ILE A 285 -25.79 -2.28 -0.32
C ILE A 285 -26.14 -3.61 -0.99
N ALA A 286 -25.13 -4.42 -1.32
CA ALA A 286 -25.32 -5.70 -1.99
C ALA A 286 -24.56 -6.87 -1.34
N PRO A 287 -24.70 -7.11 -0.02
CA PRO A 287 -24.12 -8.27 0.64
C PRO A 287 -24.73 -9.60 0.16
N LYS A 288 -24.06 -10.72 0.43
CA LYS A 288 -24.57 -12.06 0.18
C LYS A 288 -25.88 -12.33 0.92
N ARG A 289 -26.91 -12.79 0.20
CA ARG A 289 -28.26 -13.08 0.75
C ARG A 289 -28.26 -14.03 1.94
N GLU A 290 -27.31 -14.96 1.98
CA GLU A 290 -27.15 -15.95 3.07
C GLU A 290 -26.62 -15.34 4.36
N GLU A 291 -25.81 -14.27 4.27
CA GLU A 291 -25.19 -13.59 5.42
C GLU A 291 -26.10 -12.49 5.99
N VAL A 292 -27.17 -12.13 5.26
CA VAL A 292 -28.10 -11.04 5.59
C VAL A 292 -29.27 -11.54 6.42
N THR A 293 -29.42 -10.98 7.63
CA THR A 293 -30.56 -11.22 8.53
C THR A 293 -31.71 -10.23 8.31
N GLY A 294 -31.45 -9.04 7.74
CA GLY A 294 -32.45 -7.98 7.52
C GLY A 294 -33.20 -8.10 6.19
N GLU A 295 -34.53 -7.91 6.20
CA GLU A 295 -35.33 -7.87 4.96
C GLU A 295 -35.00 -6.67 4.07
N VAL A 296 -34.60 -5.54 4.65
CA VAL A 296 -34.33 -4.28 3.93
C VAL A 296 -33.18 -4.44 2.95
N GLU A 297 -32.05 -4.97 3.43
CA GLU A 297 -30.87 -5.24 2.62
C GLU A 297 -31.19 -6.16 1.42
N ARG A 298 -32.00 -7.21 1.64
CA ARG A 298 -32.42 -8.11 0.56
C ARG A 298 -33.23 -7.40 -0.52
N ARG A 299 -34.10 -6.46 -0.14
CA ARG A 299 -34.91 -5.70 -1.10
C ARG A 299 -34.08 -4.68 -1.86
N VAL A 300 -33.15 -3.99 -1.19
CA VAL A 300 -32.19 -3.08 -1.85
C VAL A 300 -31.34 -3.83 -2.88
N VAL A 301 -30.83 -5.02 -2.54
CA VAL A 301 -30.12 -5.88 -3.51
C VAL A 301 -31.03 -6.19 -4.70
N ALA A 302 -32.26 -6.64 -4.45
CA ALA A 302 -33.20 -6.99 -5.51
C ALA A 302 -33.54 -5.80 -6.42
N GLN A 303 -33.70 -4.60 -5.84
CA GLN A 303 -33.96 -3.38 -6.58
C GLN A 303 -32.75 -2.97 -7.43
N LEU A 304 -31.52 -3.06 -6.91
CA LEU A 304 -30.31 -2.79 -7.69
C LEU A 304 -30.18 -3.77 -8.87
N LEU A 305 -30.48 -5.06 -8.67
CA LEU A 305 -30.52 -6.04 -9.75
C LEU A 305 -31.53 -5.66 -10.84
N ALA A 306 -32.75 -5.28 -10.44
CA ALA A 306 -33.80 -4.86 -11.38
C ALA A 306 -33.42 -3.59 -12.15
N LEU A 307 -32.75 -2.63 -11.50
CA LEU A 307 -32.27 -1.41 -12.15
C LEU A 307 -31.16 -1.71 -13.17
N MET A 308 -30.22 -2.59 -12.85
CA MET A 308 -29.15 -3.01 -13.78
C MET A 308 -29.70 -3.77 -14.98
N ASP A 309 -30.65 -4.69 -14.77
CA ASP A 309 -31.29 -5.44 -15.85
C ASP A 309 -32.17 -4.53 -16.73
N GLY A 310 -32.79 -3.51 -16.13
CA GLY A 310 -33.61 -2.50 -16.78
C GLY A 310 -32.83 -1.39 -17.51
N LEU A 311 -31.49 -1.42 -17.49
CA LEU A 311 -30.68 -0.55 -18.34
C LEU A 311 -30.79 -1.04 -19.80
N GLU A 312 -31.43 -0.23 -20.64
CA GLU A 312 -31.47 -0.48 -22.08
C GLU A 312 -30.03 -0.47 -22.63
N SER A 313 -29.70 -1.40 -23.53
CA SER A 313 -28.37 -1.48 -24.18
C SER A 313 -28.00 -0.22 -24.99
N ARG A 314 -28.97 0.67 -25.22
CA ARG A 314 -28.82 1.95 -25.91
C ARG A 314 -28.59 3.14 -24.97
N GLY A 315 -28.83 2.98 -23.68
CA GLY A 315 -28.55 4.01 -22.68
C GLY A 315 -27.04 4.16 -22.57
N GLN A 316 -26.51 5.35 -22.86
CA GLN A 316 -25.10 5.70 -22.65
C GLN A 316 -24.80 5.88 -21.15
N VAL A 317 -25.29 4.95 -20.32
CA VAL A 317 -25.19 4.95 -18.86
C VAL A 317 -24.33 3.75 -18.48
N VAL A 318 -23.20 4.01 -17.82
CA VAL A 318 -22.28 2.98 -17.35
C VAL A 318 -22.23 2.99 -15.83
N VAL A 319 -22.33 1.82 -15.20
CA VAL A 319 -22.28 1.68 -13.74
C VAL A 319 -20.89 1.18 -13.30
N ILE A 320 -20.22 1.93 -12.44
CA ILE A 320 -18.92 1.54 -11.86
C ILE A 320 -19.12 1.26 -10.37
N GLY A 321 -18.94 0.02 -9.95
CA GLY A 321 -18.98 -0.37 -8.54
C GLY A 321 -17.57 -0.46 -7.97
N ALA A 322 -17.34 -0.03 -6.74
CA ALA A 322 -16.07 -0.22 -6.03
C ALA A 322 -16.29 -1.01 -4.72
N THR A 323 -15.43 -2.00 -4.46
CA THR A 323 -15.44 -2.76 -3.20
C THR A 323 -14.04 -3.15 -2.76
N ASN A 324 -13.80 -3.26 -1.46
CA ASN A 324 -12.58 -3.89 -0.94
C ASN A 324 -12.76 -5.40 -0.70
N ARG A 325 -14.01 -5.89 -0.74
CA ARG A 325 -14.39 -7.25 -0.38
C ARG A 325 -15.20 -7.90 -1.52
N PRO A 326 -14.56 -8.32 -2.63
CA PRO A 326 -15.28 -8.90 -3.77
C PRO A 326 -16.07 -10.18 -3.43
N ASN A 327 -15.67 -10.88 -2.36
CA ASN A 327 -16.35 -12.09 -1.88
C ASN A 327 -17.57 -11.80 -0.98
N ALA A 328 -17.79 -10.55 -0.56
CA ALA A 328 -18.95 -10.15 0.23
C ALA A 328 -20.17 -9.80 -0.64
N ILE A 329 -19.96 -9.49 -1.93
CA ILE A 329 -21.01 -9.11 -2.86
C ILE A 329 -21.87 -10.31 -3.26
N ASP A 330 -23.18 -10.09 -3.46
CA ASP A 330 -24.09 -11.07 -4.05
C ASP A 330 -23.56 -11.57 -5.42
N PRO A 331 -23.33 -12.90 -5.59
CA PRO A 331 -22.84 -13.47 -6.85
C PRO A 331 -23.72 -13.15 -8.07
N ALA A 332 -25.00 -12.81 -7.88
CA ALA A 332 -25.90 -12.44 -8.95
C ALA A 332 -25.50 -11.11 -9.63
N LEU A 333 -24.85 -10.19 -8.91
CA LEU A 333 -24.35 -8.93 -9.48
C LEU A 333 -23.13 -9.14 -10.38
N ARG A 334 -22.34 -10.18 -10.12
CA ARG A 334 -21.11 -10.53 -10.86
C ARG A 334 -21.37 -11.36 -12.13
N ARG A 335 -22.63 -11.52 -12.52
CA ARG A 335 -23.01 -12.27 -13.72
C ARG A 335 -23.01 -11.37 -14.95
N PRO A 336 -22.74 -11.93 -16.16
CA PRO A 336 -22.89 -11.19 -17.41
C PRO A 336 -24.29 -10.59 -17.58
N GLY A 337 -24.36 -9.39 -18.13
CA GLY A 337 -25.51 -8.49 -18.17
C GLY A 337 -25.55 -7.41 -17.07
N ARG A 338 -24.62 -7.42 -16.10
CA ARG A 338 -24.57 -6.52 -14.93
C ARG A 338 -23.15 -6.01 -14.71
N PHE A 339 -22.41 -6.51 -13.72
CA PHE A 339 -20.96 -6.29 -13.60
C PHE A 339 -20.22 -7.33 -14.43
N ASP A 340 -20.18 -7.10 -15.72
CA ASP A 340 -19.62 -8.01 -16.74
C ASP A 340 -18.10 -8.09 -16.66
N ARG A 341 -17.49 -7.06 -16.07
CA ARG A 341 -16.08 -6.82 -16.06
C ARG A 341 -15.62 -6.50 -14.66
N GLU A 342 -14.60 -7.22 -14.22
CA GLU A 342 -13.96 -6.99 -12.93
C GLU A 342 -12.52 -6.53 -13.17
N ILE A 343 -12.14 -5.44 -12.54
CA ILE A 343 -10.79 -4.89 -12.60
C ILE A 343 -10.21 -4.96 -11.19
N GLU A 344 -9.18 -5.80 -11.03
CA GLU A 344 -8.36 -5.83 -9.83
C GLU A 344 -7.42 -4.63 -9.85
N ILE A 345 -7.48 -3.81 -8.79
CA ILE A 345 -6.56 -2.71 -8.54
C ILE A 345 -5.58 -3.18 -7.47
N ARG A 346 -4.33 -3.39 -7.90
CA ARG A 346 -3.26 -3.93 -7.05
C ARG A 346 -2.53 -2.81 -6.30
N ILE A 347 -1.72 -3.21 -5.33
CA ILE A 347 -0.76 -2.32 -4.67
C ILE A 347 0.29 -1.89 -5.71
N PRO A 348 0.66 -0.61 -5.78
CA PRO A 348 1.62 -0.11 -6.76
C PRO A 348 3.00 -0.78 -6.64
N ASN A 349 3.59 -1.12 -7.78
CA ASN A 349 4.98 -1.55 -7.89
C ASN A 349 5.95 -0.36 -7.69
N LYS A 350 7.27 -0.60 -7.70
CA LYS A 350 8.26 0.47 -7.49
C LYS A 350 8.07 1.67 -8.42
N ASP A 351 7.85 1.41 -9.72
CA ASP A 351 7.67 2.45 -10.72
C ASP A 351 6.36 3.22 -10.50
N GLY A 352 5.27 2.53 -10.18
CA GLY A 352 4.00 3.16 -9.82
C GLY A 352 4.08 3.98 -8.54
N ARG A 353 4.85 3.54 -7.54
CA ARG A 353 5.11 4.34 -6.33
C ARG A 353 5.90 5.60 -6.64
N LEU A 354 6.88 5.52 -7.54
CA LEU A 354 7.61 6.68 -8.02
C LEU A 354 6.67 7.68 -8.71
N GLU A 355 5.79 7.21 -9.60
CA GLU A 355 4.79 8.08 -10.25
C GLU A 355 3.85 8.75 -9.25
N ILE A 356 3.37 8.02 -8.24
CA ILE A 356 2.51 8.55 -7.18
C ILE A 356 3.27 9.61 -6.35
N LEU A 357 4.52 9.34 -5.98
CA LEU A 357 5.38 10.31 -5.29
C LEU A 357 5.59 11.57 -6.14
N GLN A 358 5.87 11.42 -7.44
CA GLN A 358 6.00 12.54 -8.36
C GLN A 358 4.73 13.38 -8.42
N ILE A 359 3.54 12.76 -8.50
CA ILE A 359 2.25 13.44 -8.53
C ILE A 359 2.03 14.27 -7.26
N HIS A 360 2.25 13.68 -6.08
CA HIS A 360 2.03 14.38 -4.82
C HIS A 360 3.08 15.47 -4.56
N THR A 361 4.31 15.30 -5.04
CA THR A 361 5.40 16.27 -4.86
C THR A 361 5.43 17.38 -5.90
N ARG A 362 4.62 17.34 -6.98
CA ARG A 362 4.59 18.39 -8.04
C ARG A 362 4.48 19.82 -7.52
N GLY A 363 3.75 20.00 -6.42
CA GLY A 363 3.49 21.30 -5.79
C GLY A 363 4.34 21.59 -4.55
N MET A 364 5.27 20.70 -4.20
CA MET A 364 6.06 20.81 -2.99
C MET A 364 7.46 21.34 -3.33
N PRO A 365 7.95 22.36 -2.61
CA PRO A 365 9.34 22.78 -2.72
C PRO A 365 10.23 21.70 -2.09
N LEU A 366 10.88 20.90 -2.94
CA LEU A 366 11.83 19.87 -2.52
C LEU A 366 13.26 20.42 -2.54
N ALA A 367 14.07 20.04 -1.55
CA ALA A 367 15.51 20.26 -1.59
C ALA A 367 16.19 19.26 -2.53
N ASP A 368 17.39 19.62 -3.02
CA ASP A 368 18.18 18.81 -3.96
C ASP A 368 18.61 17.44 -3.38
N ASP A 369 18.52 17.26 -2.06
CA ASP A 369 18.87 16.03 -1.34
C ASP A 369 17.75 14.96 -1.35
N VAL A 370 16.57 15.29 -1.87
CA VAL A 370 15.41 14.39 -1.90
C VAL A 370 15.42 13.52 -3.16
N ASP A 371 15.78 12.25 -3.01
CA ASP A 371 15.68 11.25 -4.09
C ASP A 371 14.39 10.43 -3.99
N LEU A 372 13.41 10.75 -4.86
CA LEU A 372 12.14 10.03 -4.94
C LEU A 372 12.30 8.56 -5.36
N ASN A 373 13.35 8.20 -6.12
CA ASN A 373 13.60 6.80 -6.51
C ASN A 373 14.01 5.96 -5.30
N TYR A 374 14.79 6.53 -4.38
CA TYR A 374 15.15 5.89 -3.13
C TYR A 374 13.90 5.64 -2.27
N PHE A 375 13.04 6.64 -2.10
CA PHE A 375 11.79 6.50 -1.33
C PHE A 375 10.82 5.49 -1.95
N ALA A 376 10.70 5.45 -3.29
CA ALA A 376 9.93 4.42 -3.99
C ALA A 376 10.51 3.01 -3.74
N GLY A 377 11.83 2.90 -3.56
CA GLY A 377 12.54 1.67 -3.25
C GLY A 377 12.29 1.14 -1.85
N ILE A 378 12.14 1.99 -0.83
CA ILE A 378 11.98 1.54 0.58
C ILE A 378 10.51 1.39 1.02
N THR A 379 9.57 2.05 0.34
CA THR A 379 8.13 2.08 0.66
C THR A 379 7.36 0.83 0.19
N HIS A 380 7.85 -0.35 0.53
CA HIS A 380 7.18 -1.61 0.18
C HIS A 380 5.80 -1.72 0.84
N GLY A 381 4.79 -2.17 0.09
CA GLY A 381 3.43 -2.35 0.61
C GLY A 381 2.63 -1.06 0.82
N TYR A 382 3.20 0.12 0.57
CA TYR A 382 2.47 1.39 0.63
C TYR A 382 1.44 1.48 -0.50
N THR A 383 0.22 1.90 -0.15
CA THR A 383 -0.84 2.24 -1.10
C THR A 383 -0.70 3.70 -1.57
N GLY A 384 -1.46 4.10 -2.60
CA GLY A 384 -1.46 5.49 -3.05
C GLY A 384 -1.85 6.48 -1.94
N ALA A 385 -2.79 6.11 -1.09
CA ALA A 385 -3.18 6.89 0.08
C ALA A 385 -2.06 7.00 1.12
N ASP A 386 -1.28 5.93 1.34
CA ASP A 386 -0.15 5.95 2.26
C ASP A 386 0.98 6.84 1.75
N LEU A 387 1.28 6.79 0.44
CA LEU A 387 2.27 7.68 -0.18
C LEU A 387 1.81 9.14 -0.16
N ALA A 388 0.51 9.39 -0.35
CA ALA A 388 -0.07 10.71 -0.18
C ALA A 388 0.07 11.21 1.27
N ALA A 389 -0.14 10.32 2.25
CA ALA A 389 0.08 10.63 3.66
C ALA A 389 1.56 10.89 3.96
N LEU A 390 2.47 10.12 3.36
CA LEU A 390 3.93 10.29 3.48
C LEU A 390 4.36 11.68 3.04
N CYS A 391 3.93 12.10 1.85
CA CYS A 391 4.25 13.43 1.34
C CYS A 391 3.62 14.53 2.21
N ARG A 392 2.40 14.29 2.72
CA ARG A 392 1.70 15.26 3.60
C ARG A 392 2.39 15.42 4.94
N GLU A 393 2.83 14.33 5.56
CA GLU A 393 3.54 14.38 6.85
C GLU A 393 4.94 14.97 6.68
N ALA A 394 5.64 14.69 5.57
CA ALA A 394 6.90 15.35 5.24
C ALA A 394 6.72 16.88 5.11
N ALA A 395 5.68 17.32 4.39
CA ALA A 395 5.35 18.74 4.30
C ALA A 395 4.96 19.34 5.67
N MET A 396 4.21 18.59 6.50
CA MET A 396 3.85 19.03 7.85
C MET A 396 5.07 19.15 8.77
N SER A 397 6.06 18.27 8.63
CA SER A 397 7.33 18.34 9.35
C SER A 397 8.08 19.64 9.01
N ALA A 398 8.13 20.01 7.73
CA ALA A 398 8.67 21.28 7.28
C ALA A 398 7.90 22.49 7.85
N VAL A 399 6.57 22.41 7.94
CA VAL A 399 5.73 23.45 8.58
C VAL A 399 6.00 23.56 10.08
N ARG A 400 6.12 22.43 10.81
CA ARG A 400 6.39 22.41 12.26
C ARG A 400 7.70 23.12 12.64
N ARG A 401 8.70 23.12 11.74
CA ARG A 401 9.97 23.85 11.91
C ARG A 401 9.79 25.37 11.88
N ILE A 402 8.82 25.88 11.12
CA ILE A 402 8.58 27.32 10.95
C ILE A 402 7.47 27.82 11.88
N LEU A 403 6.65 26.92 12.43
CA LEU A 403 5.58 27.23 13.37
C LEU A 403 6.01 28.15 14.54
N PRO A 404 7.21 28.01 15.15
CA PRO A 404 7.66 28.91 16.21
C PRO A 404 7.99 30.34 15.75
N GLU A 405 8.26 30.53 14.45
CA GLU A 405 8.57 31.84 13.85
C GLU A 405 7.30 32.56 13.35
N ILE A 406 6.13 31.91 13.37
CA ILE A 406 4.85 32.47 12.92
C ILE A 406 4.20 33.26 14.04
N ASP A 407 3.93 34.53 13.76
CA ASP A 407 3.13 35.41 14.61
C ASP A 407 1.64 35.22 14.30
N PHE A 408 0.93 34.48 15.16
CA PHE A 408 -0.49 34.16 15.00
C PHE A 408 -1.43 35.37 15.18
N GLU A 409 -0.94 36.51 15.67
CA GLU A 409 -1.74 37.74 15.79
C GLU A 409 -1.90 38.47 14.44
N LYS A 410 -1.10 38.10 13.42
CA LYS A 410 -1.17 38.68 12.08
C LYS A 410 -1.90 37.75 11.11
N ASP A 411 -2.84 38.32 10.36
CA ASP A 411 -3.59 37.60 9.31
C ASP A 411 -2.74 37.26 8.06
N THR A 412 -1.45 37.62 8.03
CA THR A 412 -0.58 37.42 6.85
C THR A 412 0.81 36.92 7.25
N ILE A 413 1.32 35.95 6.49
CA ILE A 413 2.66 35.37 6.67
C ILE A 413 3.66 36.17 5.81
N PRO A 414 4.77 36.66 6.36
CA PRO A 414 5.83 37.33 5.59
C PRO A 414 6.41 36.45 4.47
N ALA A 415 6.66 37.04 3.30
CA ALA A 415 7.21 36.33 2.13
C ALA A 415 8.56 35.64 2.40
N ASP A 416 9.40 36.23 3.25
CA ASP A 416 10.70 35.67 3.63
C ASP A 416 10.58 34.34 4.40
N LEU A 417 9.51 34.18 5.20
CA LEU A 417 9.21 32.93 5.91
C LEU A 417 8.68 31.87 4.95
N LEU A 418 7.90 32.27 3.93
CA LEU A 418 7.40 31.36 2.91
C LEU A 418 8.54 30.79 2.04
N ASN A 419 9.55 31.59 1.73
CA ASN A 419 10.71 31.16 0.95
C ASN A 419 11.61 30.16 1.70
N LYS A 420 11.56 30.11 3.04
CA LYS A 420 12.28 29.12 3.86
C LYS A 420 11.60 27.75 3.89
N LEU A 421 10.34 27.63 3.47
CA LEU A 421 9.61 26.36 3.44
C LEU A 421 10.17 25.47 2.33
N VAL A 422 11.13 24.61 2.67
CA VAL A 422 11.65 23.57 1.79
C VAL A 422 11.61 22.23 2.52
N VAL A 423 11.07 21.22 1.85
CA VAL A 423 11.00 19.85 2.36
C VAL A 423 12.33 19.16 2.09
N THR A 424 12.96 18.68 3.15
CA THR A 424 14.28 18.03 3.13
C THR A 424 14.17 16.51 3.19
N ARG A 425 15.28 15.80 2.96
CA ARG A 425 15.31 14.34 3.10
C ARG A 425 14.93 13.87 4.50
N ASP A 426 15.34 14.61 5.53
CA ASP A 426 15.05 14.25 6.93
C ASP A 426 13.55 14.33 7.24
N ASP A 427 12.84 15.29 6.65
CA ASP A 427 11.38 15.40 6.78
C ASP A 427 10.68 14.15 6.23
N PHE A 428 11.13 13.64 5.07
CA PHE A 428 10.62 12.40 4.47
C PHE A 428 10.98 11.16 5.30
N MET A 429 12.19 11.10 5.87
CA MET A 429 12.60 9.98 6.72
C MET A 429 11.79 9.94 8.02
N ASN A 430 11.53 11.09 8.65
CA ASN A 430 10.68 11.19 9.82
C ASN A 430 9.24 10.77 9.51
N ALA A 431 8.71 11.23 8.37
CA ALA A 431 7.39 10.83 7.90
C ALA A 431 7.31 9.31 7.67
N PHE A 432 8.34 8.71 7.07
CA PHE A 432 8.42 7.27 6.85
C PHE A 432 8.40 6.46 8.15
N MET A 433 9.09 6.92 9.19
CA MET A 433 9.07 6.27 10.51
C MET A 433 7.70 6.34 11.20
N SER A 434 6.90 7.38 10.91
CA SER A 434 5.59 7.57 11.53
C SER A 434 4.43 6.87 10.82
N ILE A 435 4.56 6.55 9.53
CA ILE A 435 3.45 6.08 8.71
C ILE A 435 3.52 4.57 8.54
N GLU A 436 2.49 3.89 9.02
CA GLU A 436 2.31 2.46 8.80
C GLU A 436 1.52 2.21 7.50
N PRO A 437 1.96 1.27 6.63
CA PRO A 437 1.25 0.94 5.39
C PRO A 437 -0.17 0.41 5.64
N SER A 438 -1.17 0.99 4.98
CA SER A 438 -2.57 0.58 5.13
C SER A 438 -2.82 -0.86 4.66
N ALA A 439 -2.10 -1.34 3.63
CA ALA A 439 -2.19 -2.73 3.19
C ALA A 439 -1.64 -3.72 4.23
N MET A 440 -0.69 -3.28 5.07
CA MET A 440 -0.20 -4.07 6.19
C MET A 440 -1.09 -3.94 7.43
N ARG A 441 -1.99 -2.95 7.55
CA ARG A 441 -2.90 -2.87 8.72
C ARG A 441 -3.93 -4.01 8.79
N GLU A 442 -4.29 -4.63 7.66
CA GLU A 442 -5.15 -5.83 7.65
C GLU A 442 -4.41 -7.11 8.07
N VAL A 443 -3.08 -7.10 7.98
CA VAL A 443 -2.24 -8.26 8.30
C VAL A 443 -1.36 -7.84 9.46
N ALA A 444 -1.69 -8.24 10.69
CA ALA A 444 -0.80 -8.07 11.83
C ALA A 444 0.49 -8.87 11.58
N ILE A 445 1.41 -8.28 10.82
CA ILE A 445 2.73 -8.79 10.49
C ILE A 445 3.61 -8.22 11.59
N ASP A 446 4.03 -9.10 12.49
CA ASP A 446 5.04 -8.75 13.46
C ASP A 446 6.36 -8.67 12.70
N VAL A 447 7.16 -7.61 12.85
CA VAL A 447 8.57 -7.66 12.42
C VAL A 447 9.37 -7.94 13.68
N PRO A 448 9.70 -9.21 13.97
CA PRO A 448 10.42 -9.53 15.18
C PRO A 448 11.76 -8.80 15.21
N ASN A 449 12.11 -8.20 16.36
CA ASN A 449 13.38 -7.52 16.58
C ASN A 449 14.46 -8.45 17.18
N VAL A 450 14.33 -9.76 16.97
CA VAL A 450 15.25 -10.77 17.52
C VAL A 450 16.36 -11.01 16.51
N LYS A 451 17.63 -10.90 16.92
CA LYS A 451 18.78 -11.18 16.05
C LYS A 451 19.40 -12.54 16.37
N TRP A 452 20.26 -13.02 15.48
CA TRP A 452 21.03 -14.25 15.71
C TRP A 452 21.94 -14.20 16.95
N ASP A 453 22.37 -13.00 17.34
CA ASP A 453 23.19 -12.74 18.53
C ASP A 453 22.40 -12.88 19.84
N ASP A 454 21.07 -12.79 19.78
CA ASP A 454 20.18 -12.95 20.94
C ASP A 454 19.87 -14.44 21.22
N ILE A 455 20.42 -15.36 20.43
CA ILE A 455 20.24 -16.81 20.57
C ILE A 455 21.60 -17.46 20.85
N GLY A 456 21.77 -18.07 22.02
CA GLY A 456 22.99 -18.78 22.38
C GLY A 456 23.09 -20.17 21.72
N GLY A 457 24.24 -20.48 21.13
CA GLY A 457 24.56 -21.77 20.52
C GLY A 457 23.81 -22.07 19.22
N LEU A 458 23.60 -23.36 18.96
CA LEU A 458 22.86 -23.91 17.82
C LEU A 458 23.43 -23.55 16.44
N ASP A 459 24.75 -23.40 16.33
CA ASP A 459 25.43 -22.95 15.10
C ASP A 459 25.04 -23.75 13.85
N ASN A 460 24.93 -25.08 13.98
CA ASN A 460 24.50 -25.95 12.87
C ASN A 460 23.05 -25.70 12.44
N VAL A 461 22.14 -25.52 13.41
CA VAL A 461 20.71 -25.25 13.14
C VAL A 461 20.51 -23.86 12.54
N LYS A 462 21.28 -22.87 13.01
CA LYS A 462 21.28 -21.52 12.43
C LYS A 462 21.72 -21.56 10.97
N GLN A 463 22.81 -22.26 10.69
CA GLN A 463 23.31 -22.44 9.33
C GLN A 463 22.26 -23.09 8.43
N GLU A 464 21.62 -24.18 8.88
CA GLU A 464 20.57 -24.87 8.11
C GLU A 464 19.36 -23.96 7.82
N LEU A 465 18.95 -23.12 8.78
CA LEU A 465 17.87 -22.14 8.58
C LEU A 465 18.25 -21.01 7.62
N ILE A 466 19.50 -20.55 7.65
CA ILE A 466 20.03 -19.58 6.68
C ILE A 466 19.98 -20.16 5.26
N GLU A 467 20.40 -21.41 5.09
CA GLU A 467 20.42 -22.09 3.79
C GLU A 467 19.02 -22.38 3.24
N THR A 468 18.07 -22.69 4.12
CA THR A 468 16.71 -23.08 3.73
C THR A 468 15.77 -21.90 3.57
N VAL A 469 15.99 -20.77 4.26
CA VAL A 469 15.08 -19.60 4.24
C VAL A 469 15.75 -18.37 3.64
N GLU A 470 16.93 -17.98 4.12
CA GLU A 470 17.57 -16.72 3.71
C GLU A 470 18.09 -16.79 2.28
N TRP A 471 18.78 -17.87 1.92
CA TRP A 471 19.38 -18.02 0.59
C TRP A 471 18.35 -18.05 -0.55
N PRO A 472 17.22 -18.77 -0.46
CA PRO A 472 16.18 -18.72 -1.48
C PRO A 472 15.58 -17.32 -1.68
N LEU A 473 15.39 -16.56 -0.58
CA LEU A 473 14.83 -15.21 -0.64
C LEU A 473 15.83 -14.20 -1.23
N LYS A 474 17.11 -14.30 -0.86
CA LYS A 474 18.16 -13.37 -1.28
C LYS A 474 18.71 -13.67 -2.68
N TYR A 475 18.85 -14.95 -3.02
CA TYR A 475 19.49 -15.44 -4.25
C TYR A 475 18.53 -16.18 -5.19
N GLY A 476 17.25 -15.80 -5.22
CA GLY A 476 16.21 -16.49 -6.03
C GLY A 476 16.52 -16.60 -7.53
N GLY A 477 17.27 -15.65 -8.10
CA GLY A 477 17.77 -15.71 -9.47
C GLY A 477 18.77 -16.85 -9.71
N PHE A 478 19.67 -17.09 -8.75
CA PHE A 478 20.65 -18.18 -8.80
C PHE A 478 19.98 -19.55 -8.69
N TYR A 479 18.99 -19.70 -7.81
CA TYR A 479 18.18 -20.93 -7.70
C TYR A 479 17.43 -21.23 -9.01
N SER A 480 16.87 -20.21 -9.65
CA SER A 480 16.18 -20.36 -10.94
C SER A 480 17.13 -20.79 -12.05
N TYR A 481 18.37 -20.25 -12.08
CA TYR A 481 19.40 -20.64 -13.03
C TYR A 481 19.87 -22.10 -12.84
N MET A 482 20.06 -22.50 -11.58
CA MET A 482 20.50 -23.86 -11.23
C MET A 482 19.38 -24.91 -11.32
N GLY A 483 18.13 -24.51 -11.56
CA GLY A 483 16.97 -25.42 -11.56
C GLY A 483 16.64 -26.00 -10.18
N ALA A 484 17.14 -25.39 -9.11
CA ALA A 484 16.93 -25.86 -7.74
C ALA A 484 15.58 -25.35 -7.21
N LYS A 485 14.74 -26.27 -6.72
CA LYS A 485 13.51 -25.92 -6.00
C LYS A 485 13.85 -25.63 -4.54
N PRO A 486 13.58 -24.42 -4.02
CA PRO A 486 13.80 -24.14 -2.62
C PRO A 486 12.79 -24.91 -1.76
N PRO A 487 13.19 -25.36 -0.55
CA PRO A 487 12.29 -26.00 0.38
C PRO A 487 11.22 -25.00 0.84
N LYS A 488 9.98 -25.46 1.00
CA LYS A 488 8.85 -24.58 1.34
C LYS A 488 8.28 -24.83 2.73
N GLY A 489 8.51 -26.02 3.30
CA GLY A 489 8.06 -26.35 4.64
C GLY A 489 9.20 -26.85 5.53
N ILE A 490 9.41 -26.15 6.63
CA ILE A 490 10.40 -26.51 7.66
C ILE A 490 9.63 -26.88 8.93
N LEU A 491 9.91 -28.04 9.52
CA LEU A 491 9.39 -28.43 10.82
C LEU A 491 10.51 -28.45 11.85
N LEU A 492 10.42 -27.55 12.83
CA LEU A 492 11.27 -27.46 14.01
C LEU A 492 10.72 -28.37 15.11
N TYR A 493 11.51 -29.31 15.62
CA TYR A 493 11.07 -30.22 16.68
C TYR A 493 12.12 -30.42 17.76
N GLY A 494 11.69 -30.88 18.94
CA GLY A 494 12.57 -31.19 20.08
C GLY A 494 11.92 -30.84 21.43
N PRO A 495 12.67 -30.84 22.53
CA PRO A 495 12.09 -30.57 23.85
C PRO A 495 11.55 -29.13 23.98
N PRO A 496 10.55 -28.91 24.85
CA PRO A 496 10.04 -27.58 25.15
C PRO A 496 11.14 -26.70 25.77
N GLY A 497 11.05 -25.38 25.60
CA GLY A 497 12.00 -24.45 26.21
C GLY A 497 13.36 -24.33 25.52
N THR A 498 13.54 -24.96 24.35
CA THR A 498 14.77 -24.88 23.53
C THR A 498 14.83 -23.69 22.57
N GLY A 499 13.81 -22.82 22.56
CA GLY A 499 13.82 -21.58 21.77
C GLY A 499 13.37 -21.72 20.31
N LYS A 500 12.52 -22.71 19.96
CA LYS A 500 11.99 -22.91 18.59
C LYS A 500 11.31 -21.64 18.05
N THR A 501 10.45 -21.03 18.86
CA THR A 501 9.78 -19.76 18.56
C THR A 501 10.78 -18.60 18.39
N LEU A 502 11.86 -18.57 19.17
CA LEU A 502 12.90 -17.54 19.07
C LEU A 502 13.72 -17.70 17.78
N LEU A 503 14.07 -18.92 17.39
CA LEU A 503 14.76 -19.21 16.14
C LEU A 503 13.94 -18.75 14.92
N ALA A 504 12.65 -19.07 14.87
CA ALA A 504 11.79 -18.64 13.78
C ALA A 504 11.67 -17.11 13.69
N LYS A 505 11.59 -16.42 14.84
CA LYS A 505 11.60 -14.96 14.90
C LYS A 505 12.93 -14.36 14.42
N ALA A 506 14.07 -14.97 14.78
CA ALA A 506 15.39 -14.50 14.35
C ALA A 506 15.61 -14.65 12.85
N VAL A 507 15.19 -15.79 12.27
CA VAL A 507 15.24 -16.01 10.82
C VAL A 507 14.46 -14.92 10.09
N ALA A 508 13.25 -14.61 10.56
CA ALA A 508 12.41 -13.63 9.90
C ALA A 508 12.94 -12.19 9.99
N SER A 509 13.51 -11.82 11.14
CA SER A 509 14.18 -10.53 11.32
C SER A 509 15.37 -10.38 10.36
N GLN A 510 16.21 -11.41 10.27
CA GLN A 510 17.40 -11.40 9.42
C GLN A 510 17.06 -11.39 7.93
N SER A 511 16.05 -12.16 7.53
CA SER A 511 15.63 -12.23 6.13
C SER A 511 14.84 -11.00 5.66
N GLN A 512 14.54 -10.05 6.56
CA GLN A 512 13.68 -8.89 6.29
C GLN A 512 12.35 -9.28 5.61
N ALA A 513 11.83 -10.45 5.96
CA ALA A 513 10.60 -10.98 5.39
C ALA A 513 9.44 -10.69 6.33
N ASN A 514 8.24 -10.55 5.78
CA ASN A 514 7.03 -10.41 6.58
C ASN A 514 6.84 -11.68 7.44
N PHE A 515 6.56 -11.55 8.74
CA PHE A 515 6.37 -12.69 9.64
C PHE A 515 4.92 -12.78 10.14
N ILE A 516 4.27 -13.89 9.80
CA ILE A 516 2.92 -14.21 10.27
C ILE A 516 3.06 -15.30 11.31
N HIS A 517 2.82 -14.97 12.57
CA HIS A 517 2.82 -15.92 13.67
C HIS A 517 1.39 -16.40 13.93
N VAL A 518 1.19 -17.72 13.89
CA VAL A 518 -0.08 -18.35 14.27
C VAL A 518 0.18 -19.46 15.27
N LYS A 519 -0.59 -19.50 16.35
CA LYS A 519 -0.54 -20.61 17.31
C LYS A 519 -1.54 -21.67 16.90
N GLY A 520 -1.18 -22.94 16.96
CA GLY A 520 -2.05 -24.08 16.62
C GLY A 520 -3.47 -23.94 17.17
N PRO A 521 -3.67 -23.68 18.48
CA PRO A 521 -4.99 -23.51 19.07
C PRO A 521 -5.87 -22.40 18.44
N GLU A 522 -5.29 -21.39 17.78
CA GLU A 522 -6.05 -20.31 17.13
C GLU A 522 -6.89 -20.81 15.94
N PHE A 523 -6.51 -21.93 15.34
CA PHE A 523 -7.31 -22.57 14.28
C PHE A 523 -8.48 -23.40 14.84
N LEU A 524 -8.49 -23.73 16.13
CA LEU A 524 -9.52 -24.56 16.74
C LEU A 524 -10.65 -23.68 17.29
N SER A 525 -11.70 -23.48 16.49
CA SER A 525 -12.94 -22.84 16.95
C SER A 525 -14.07 -23.88 17.06
N LYS A 526 -15.00 -23.65 17.98
CA LYS A 526 -16.16 -24.54 18.20
C LYS A 526 -17.23 -24.42 17.12
N TRP A 527 -17.10 -23.47 16.19
CA TRP A 527 -18.09 -23.15 15.17
C TRP A 527 -17.74 -23.82 13.84
N VAL A 528 -18.71 -24.53 13.26
CA VAL A 528 -18.52 -25.30 12.02
C VAL A 528 -18.10 -24.38 10.86
N GLY A 529 -16.93 -24.67 10.26
CA GLY A 529 -16.44 -24.01 9.04
C GLY A 529 -15.58 -22.75 9.25
N GLU A 530 -15.52 -22.20 10.47
CA GLU A 530 -14.64 -21.06 10.78
C GLU A 530 -13.16 -21.46 10.76
N SER A 531 -12.83 -22.67 11.23
CA SER A 531 -11.45 -23.19 11.28
C SER A 531 -10.80 -23.34 9.90
N GLU A 532 -11.53 -23.88 8.91
CA GLU A 532 -11.02 -24.01 7.53
C GLU A 532 -10.84 -22.64 6.87
N LYS A 533 -11.78 -21.72 7.11
CA LYS A 533 -11.71 -20.34 6.63
C LYS A 533 -10.51 -19.60 7.20
N ALA A 534 -10.20 -19.82 8.48
CA ALA A 534 -9.04 -19.23 9.14
C ALA A 534 -7.71 -19.69 8.53
N VAL A 535 -7.57 -20.99 8.22
CA VAL A 535 -6.40 -21.51 7.50
C VAL A 535 -6.28 -20.86 6.13
N ARG A 536 -7.35 -20.90 5.31
CA ARG A 536 -7.35 -20.30 3.97
C ARG A 536 -7.02 -18.81 3.99
N GLU A 537 -7.57 -18.10 4.96
CA GLU A 537 -7.34 -16.67 5.13
C GLU A 537 -5.88 -16.36 5.51
N THR A 538 -5.29 -17.17 6.39
CA THR A 538 -3.88 -17.05 6.79
C THR A 538 -2.95 -17.22 5.58
N PHE A 539 -3.15 -18.28 4.79
CA PHE A 539 -2.34 -18.52 3.59
C PHE A 539 -2.62 -17.48 2.49
N ARG A 540 -3.86 -17.00 2.35
CA ARG A 540 -4.19 -15.89 1.45
C ARG A 540 -3.43 -14.62 1.82
N ARG A 541 -3.38 -14.27 3.11
CA ARG A 541 -2.62 -13.13 3.63
C ARG A 541 -1.12 -13.30 3.39
N ALA A 542 -0.58 -14.49 3.67
CA ALA A 542 0.83 -14.80 3.41
C ALA A 542 1.21 -14.63 1.93
N LYS A 543 0.34 -15.08 1.01
CA LYS A 543 0.52 -14.94 -0.44
C LYS A 543 0.49 -13.48 -0.88
N GLN A 544 -0.37 -12.65 -0.30
CA GLN A 544 -0.43 -11.21 -0.57
C GLN A 544 0.77 -10.44 -0.01
N ALA A 545 1.33 -10.91 1.11
CA ALA A 545 2.46 -10.32 1.80
C ALA A 545 3.82 -10.91 1.37
N ALA A 546 3.92 -11.62 0.24
CA ALA A 546 5.20 -12.16 -0.22
C ALA A 546 6.23 -11.04 -0.50
N PRO A 547 7.49 -11.15 -0.03
CA PRO A 547 8.11 -12.28 0.66
C PRO A 547 7.68 -12.42 2.14
N CYS A 548 7.20 -13.61 2.52
CA CYS A 548 6.60 -13.86 3.84
C CYS A 548 7.02 -15.21 4.43
N ILE A 549 7.23 -15.24 5.75
CA ILE A 549 7.41 -16.44 6.57
C ILE A 549 6.14 -16.64 7.40
N VAL A 550 5.51 -17.81 7.25
CA VAL A 550 4.38 -18.24 8.08
C VAL A 550 4.92 -19.15 9.18
N PHE A 551 4.90 -18.70 10.42
CA PHE A 551 5.32 -19.49 11.57
C PHE A 551 4.12 -20.07 12.32
N MET A 552 4.01 -21.40 12.31
CA MET A 552 2.96 -22.16 13.00
C MET A 552 3.54 -22.79 14.28
N ASP A 553 3.25 -22.20 15.43
CA ASP A 553 3.68 -22.74 16.73
C ASP A 553 2.67 -23.79 17.24
N GLU A 554 3.13 -24.74 18.05
CA GLU A 554 2.29 -25.82 18.63
C GLU A 554 1.47 -26.60 17.57
N LEU A 555 2.12 -27.02 16.48
CA LEU A 555 1.45 -27.77 15.40
C LEU A 555 0.77 -29.05 15.91
N ASP A 556 1.30 -29.63 16.98
CA ASP A 556 0.73 -30.80 17.67
C ASP A 556 -0.68 -30.58 18.23
N ALA A 557 -1.11 -29.33 18.43
CA ALA A 557 -2.48 -29.03 18.86
C ALA A 557 -3.52 -29.27 17.75
N ILE A 558 -3.15 -29.09 16.47
CA ILE A 558 -4.08 -29.16 15.32
C ILE A 558 -3.89 -30.38 14.45
N ALA A 559 -2.75 -31.06 14.58
CA ALA A 559 -2.37 -32.18 13.72
C ALA A 559 -2.05 -33.50 14.47
N PRO A 560 -2.87 -33.94 15.45
CA PRO A 560 -2.67 -35.25 16.05
C PRO A 560 -2.94 -36.38 15.05
N THR A 561 -2.32 -37.54 15.27
CA THR A 561 -2.50 -38.73 14.41
C THR A 561 -3.97 -39.12 14.35
N ARG A 562 -4.48 -39.36 13.13
CA ARG A 562 -5.89 -39.70 12.87
C ARG A 562 -6.31 -40.90 13.72
N GLY A 563 -7.41 -40.75 14.48
CA GLY A 563 -7.97 -41.81 15.32
C GLY A 563 -7.50 -41.86 16.79
N SER A 564 -6.73 -40.86 17.26
CA SER A 564 -6.21 -40.82 18.64
C SER A 564 -7.14 -40.24 19.71
N GLY A 565 -8.35 -39.76 19.35
CA GLY A 565 -9.31 -39.19 20.31
C GLY A 565 -10.78 -39.42 19.95
N ALA A 566 -11.57 -39.89 20.92
CA ALA A 566 -13.02 -40.06 20.79
C ALA A 566 -13.75 -38.73 21.08
N GLY A 567 -14.23 -38.04 20.04
CA GLY A 567 -15.19 -36.92 20.17
C GLY A 567 -14.93 -35.70 19.28
N ASP A 568 -13.67 -35.22 19.20
CA ASP A 568 -13.29 -33.96 18.52
C ASP A 568 -12.60 -34.16 17.14
N SER A 569 -12.58 -35.39 16.62
CA SER A 569 -11.80 -35.77 15.43
C SER A 569 -12.26 -35.11 14.12
N HIS A 570 -13.55 -34.78 13.98
CA HIS A 570 -14.07 -34.30 12.69
C HIS A 570 -13.71 -32.85 12.35
N VAL A 571 -13.44 -31.97 13.34
CA VAL A 571 -13.03 -30.58 13.07
C VAL A 571 -11.53 -30.54 12.78
N THR A 572 -10.72 -31.25 13.56
CA THR A 572 -9.26 -31.37 13.38
C THR A 572 -8.91 -32.02 12.03
N GLU A 573 -9.60 -33.09 11.62
CA GLU A 573 -9.37 -33.73 10.32
C GLU A 573 -9.60 -32.79 9.12
N ARG A 574 -10.59 -31.90 9.21
CA ARG A 574 -10.89 -30.92 8.17
C ARG A 574 -9.84 -29.82 8.12
N VAL A 575 -9.40 -29.32 9.28
CA VAL A 575 -8.30 -28.35 9.38
C VAL A 575 -7.01 -28.91 8.79
N ILE A 576 -6.65 -30.16 9.11
CA ILE A 576 -5.50 -30.85 8.51
C ILE A 576 -5.66 -30.93 6.99
N SER A 577 -6.83 -31.35 6.49
CA SER A 577 -7.07 -31.46 5.05
C SER A 577 -6.95 -30.12 4.32
N GLN A 578 -7.46 -29.04 4.90
CA GLN A 578 -7.30 -27.69 4.36
C GLN A 578 -5.84 -27.23 4.42
N LEU A 579 -5.11 -27.51 5.51
CA LEU A 579 -3.68 -27.18 5.64
C LEU A 579 -2.85 -27.90 4.56
N LEU A 580 -3.10 -29.19 4.33
CA LEU A 580 -2.46 -29.96 3.26
C LEU A 580 -2.73 -29.34 1.89
N THR A 581 -3.97 -28.94 1.62
CA THR A 581 -4.36 -28.29 0.37
C THR A 581 -3.62 -26.97 0.17
N GLU A 582 -3.46 -26.16 1.22
CA GLU A 582 -2.71 -24.91 1.12
C GLU A 582 -1.20 -25.13 0.95
N LEU A 583 -0.61 -26.11 1.65
CA LEU A 583 0.81 -26.47 1.50
C LEU A 583 1.12 -26.99 0.09
N ASP A 584 0.29 -27.88 -0.44
CA ASP A 584 0.44 -28.39 -1.81
C ASP A 584 0.25 -27.24 -2.83
N GLY A 585 -0.67 -26.31 -2.56
CA GLY A 585 -0.89 -25.11 -3.38
C GLY A 585 0.22 -24.06 -3.30
N LEU A 586 1.18 -24.19 -2.37
CA LEU A 586 2.34 -23.31 -2.33
C LEU A 586 3.38 -23.68 -3.38
N GLU A 587 3.38 -24.88 -3.97
CA GLU A 587 4.39 -25.31 -4.95
C GLU A 587 4.51 -24.36 -6.16
N GLU A 588 3.41 -23.75 -6.60
CA GLU A 588 3.36 -22.84 -7.75
C GLU A 588 3.82 -21.40 -7.42
N LEU A 589 3.80 -20.99 -6.15
CA LEU A 589 4.04 -19.62 -5.72
C LEU A 589 5.47 -19.44 -5.18
N ARG A 590 6.15 -18.37 -5.62
CA ARG A 590 7.51 -18.01 -5.17
C ARG A 590 7.43 -16.98 -4.03
N GLY A 591 8.20 -17.19 -2.96
CA GLY A 591 8.40 -16.19 -1.91
C GLY A 591 7.62 -16.36 -0.60
N VAL A 592 6.91 -17.49 -0.40
CA VAL A 592 6.31 -17.83 0.90
C VAL A 592 6.99 -19.08 1.45
N VAL A 593 7.45 -19.01 2.69
CA VAL A 593 8.07 -20.13 3.42
C VAL A 593 7.24 -20.42 4.67
N VAL A 594 6.97 -21.70 4.94
CA VAL A 594 6.23 -22.14 6.12
C VAL A 594 7.21 -22.78 7.10
N ILE A 595 7.25 -22.28 8.33
CA ILE A 595 8.02 -22.86 9.44
C ILE A 595 6.99 -23.31 10.47
N ALA A 596 6.99 -24.58 10.84
CA ALA A 596 6.17 -25.10 11.94
C ALA A 596 7.06 -25.51 13.11
N ALA A 597 6.53 -25.43 14.33
CA ALA A 597 7.20 -25.92 15.53
C ALA A 597 6.32 -26.92 16.28
N THR A 598 6.95 -27.95 16.85
CA THR A 598 6.29 -28.93 17.72
C THR A 598 7.19 -29.35 18.88
N ASN A 599 6.57 -29.63 20.02
CA ASN A 599 7.23 -30.28 21.16
C ASN A 599 6.95 -31.79 21.20
N ARG A 600 6.05 -32.28 20.34
CA ARG A 600 5.56 -33.66 20.30
C ARG A 600 5.55 -34.20 18.87
N PRO A 601 6.73 -34.51 18.29
CA PRO A 601 6.80 -35.07 16.95
C PRO A 601 6.12 -36.45 16.85
N ASP A 602 5.97 -37.18 17.98
CA ASP A 602 5.34 -38.50 18.08
C ASP A 602 3.87 -38.53 17.62
N ILE A 603 3.15 -37.40 17.73
CA ILE A 603 1.72 -37.33 17.43
C ILE A 603 1.40 -36.65 16.10
N ILE A 604 2.38 -36.20 15.33
CA ILE A 604 2.11 -35.48 14.07
C ILE A 604 1.59 -36.44 13.00
N ASP A 605 0.56 -36.03 12.25
CA ASP A 605 0.06 -36.79 11.08
C ASP A 605 1.19 -36.97 10.03
N PRO A 606 1.58 -38.22 9.69
CA PRO A 606 2.61 -38.49 8.69
C PRO A 606 2.34 -37.89 7.30
N ALA A 607 1.08 -37.55 6.99
CA ALA A 607 0.73 -36.87 5.76
C ALA A 607 1.43 -35.51 5.63
N LEU A 608 1.69 -34.80 6.74
CA LEU A 608 2.37 -33.51 6.75
C LEU A 608 3.87 -33.61 6.44
N LEU A 609 4.47 -34.77 6.69
CA LEU A 609 5.91 -35.04 6.51
C LEU A 609 6.27 -35.53 5.10
N ARG A 610 5.30 -35.66 4.21
CA ARG A 610 5.56 -36.11 2.84
C ARG A 610 6.31 -35.05 2.03
N PRO A 611 7.17 -35.45 1.08
CA PRO A 611 7.85 -34.52 0.19
C PRO A 611 6.86 -33.55 -0.50
N GLY A 612 7.21 -32.26 -0.55
CA GLY A 612 6.36 -31.18 -1.05
C GLY A 612 5.59 -30.41 0.04
N ARG A 613 5.59 -30.90 1.28
CA ARG A 613 4.96 -30.27 2.46
C ARG A 613 6.04 -29.80 3.44
N PHE A 614 6.18 -30.44 4.60
CA PHE A 614 7.34 -30.24 5.48
C PHE A 614 8.50 -31.13 5.01
N ASP A 615 9.22 -30.64 4.01
CA ASP A 615 10.33 -31.34 3.36
C ASP A 615 11.65 -31.23 4.14
N ARG A 616 11.75 -30.29 5.10
CA ARG A 616 12.91 -30.13 5.99
C ARG A 616 12.52 -30.29 7.45
N LEU A 617 13.14 -31.26 8.11
CA LEU A 617 12.93 -31.56 9.53
C LEU A 617 14.20 -31.20 10.31
N ILE A 618 14.10 -30.20 11.19
CA ILE A 618 15.25 -29.70 11.95
C ILE A 618 15.06 -30.02 13.43
N TYR A 619 15.94 -30.86 13.96
CA TYR A 619 15.99 -31.18 15.38
C TYR A 619 16.70 -30.08 16.16
N ILE A 620 16.08 -29.60 17.23
CA ILE A 620 16.67 -28.63 18.14
C ILE A 620 17.11 -29.36 19.42
N PRO A 621 18.42 -29.62 19.59
CA PRO A 621 18.93 -30.31 20.76
C PRO A 621 18.88 -29.41 22.00
N PRO A 622 18.92 -30.00 23.21
CA PRO A 622 19.20 -29.26 24.44
C PRO A 622 20.58 -28.58 24.37
N PRO A 623 20.78 -27.45 25.08
CA PRO A 623 22.01 -26.68 24.98
C PRO A 623 23.22 -27.38 25.60
N ASP A 624 24.34 -27.39 24.88
CA ASP A 624 25.64 -27.87 25.36
C ASP A 624 26.30 -26.87 26.33
N LEU A 625 27.46 -27.22 26.90
CA LEU A 625 28.14 -26.35 27.89
C LEU A 625 28.43 -24.95 27.32
N LYS A 626 28.86 -24.88 26.05
CA LYS A 626 29.18 -23.63 25.36
C LYS A 626 27.92 -22.79 25.12
N ALA A 627 26.83 -23.41 24.65
CA ALA A 627 25.55 -22.75 24.46
C ALA A 627 24.96 -22.26 25.78
N ARG A 628 25.02 -23.05 26.86
CA ARG A 628 24.54 -22.62 28.19
C ARG A 628 25.27 -21.38 28.68
N LYS A 629 26.60 -21.32 28.51
CA LYS A 629 27.39 -20.12 28.83
C LYS A 629 26.89 -18.91 28.04
N GLN A 630 26.73 -19.04 26.72
CA GLN A 630 26.23 -17.96 25.88
C GLN A 630 24.81 -17.52 26.27
N ILE A 631 23.92 -18.47 26.59
CA ILE A 631 22.56 -18.18 27.06
C ILE A 631 22.60 -17.38 28.37
N PHE A 632 23.48 -17.73 29.31
CA PHE A 632 23.70 -16.95 30.52
C PHE A 632 24.24 -15.55 30.22
N GLU A 633 25.20 -15.40 29.31
CA GLU A 633 25.72 -14.09 28.89
C GLU A 633 24.62 -13.20 28.30
N ILE A 634 23.75 -13.77 27.44
CA ILE A 634 22.63 -13.05 26.83
C ILE A 634 21.62 -12.60 27.88
N HIS A 635 21.19 -13.49 28.78
CA HIS A 635 20.17 -13.16 29.77
C HIS A 635 20.69 -12.28 30.91
N THR A 636 22.00 -12.26 31.16
CA THR A 636 22.63 -11.39 32.16
C THR A 636 23.10 -10.06 31.58
N LYS A 637 23.08 -9.88 30.26
CA LYS A 637 23.40 -8.62 29.58
C LYS A 637 22.48 -7.50 30.08
N GLY A 638 23.08 -6.44 30.61
CA GLY A 638 22.35 -5.30 31.18
C GLY A 638 21.87 -5.48 32.62
N ARG A 639 22.16 -6.62 33.28
CA ARG A 639 21.87 -6.82 34.71
C ARG A 639 23.09 -6.45 35.57
N PRO A 640 22.90 -5.84 36.75
CA PRO A 640 24.00 -5.49 37.65
C PRO A 640 24.51 -6.75 38.36
N LEU A 641 25.51 -7.42 37.78
CA LEU A 641 26.19 -8.56 38.39
C LEU A 641 27.26 -8.07 39.38
N ASP A 642 27.43 -8.80 40.48
CA ASP A 642 28.58 -8.63 41.37
C ASP A 642 29.79 -9.46 40.86
N SER A 643 30.99 -9.08 41.31
CA SER A 643 32.27 -9.69 40.93
C SER A 643 32.42 -11.16 41.39
N ASP A 644 31.52 -11.64 42.24
CA ASP A 644 31.48 -13.01 42.74
C ASP A 644 30.75 -13.99 41.79
N VAL A 645 30.10 -13.49 40.74
CA VAL A 645 29.35 -14.32 39.79
C VAL A 645 30.25 -14.78 38.64
N ASN A 646 30.45 -16.10 38.55
CA ASN A 646 31.17 -16.73 37.43
C ASN A 646 30.22 -17.53 36.53
N LEU A 647 30.04 -17.06 35.29
CA LEU A 647 29.14 -17.68 34.31
C LEU A 647 29.64 -19.05 33.82
N ASP A 648 30.95 -19.29 33.80
CA ASP A 648 31.51 -20.60 33.44
C ASP A 648 31.15 -21.68 34.49
N GLU A 649 31.19 -21.32 35.77
CA GLU A 649 30.81 -22.21 36.87
C GLU A 649 29.30 -22.52 36.85
N LEU A 650 28.47 -21.50 36.58
CA LEU A 650 27.02 -21.67 36.45
C LEU A 650 26.66 -22.58 35.27
N ALA A 651 27.29 -22.41 34.11
CA ALA A 651 27.06 -23.25 32.93
C ALA A 651 27.44 -24.73 33.17
N ALA A 652 28.47 -24.98 33.97
CA ALA A 652 28.88 -26.33 34.36
C ALA A 652 27.87 -27.00 35.31
N ARG A 653 27.23 -26.23 36.19
CA ARG A 653 26.24 -26.74 37.17
C ARG A 653 24.83 -26.94 36.58
N THR A 654 24.53 -26.40 35.40
CA THR A 654 23.21 -26.46 34.76
C THR A 654 23.10 -27.52 33.65
N GLU A 655 23.74 -28.67 33.83
CA GLU A 655 23.57 -29.79 32.90
C GLU A 655 22.09 -30.25 32.89
N GLY A 656 21.50 -30.35 31.69
CA GLY A 656 20.09 -30.73 31.50
C GLY A 656 19.07 -29.58 31.56
N TYR A 657 19.51 -28.34 31.80
CA TYR A 657 18.65 -27.16 31.73
C TYR A 657 18.42 -26.73 30.28
N THR A 658 17.20 -26.33 29.94
CA THR A 658 16.88 -25.71 28.66
C THR A 658 17.14 -24.20 28.67
N GLY A 659 17.03 -23.55 27.51
CA GLY A 659 17.17 -22.09 27.43
C GLY A 659 16.13 -21.36 28.30
N ALA A 660 14.89 -21.86 28.32
CA ALA A 660 13.83 -21.33 29.19
C ALA A 660 14.15 -21.52 30.68
N ASP A 661 14.71 -22.67 31.08
CA ASP A 661 15.07 -22.92 32.47
C ASP A 661 16.20 -22.01 32.92
N ILE A 662 17.21 -21.77 32.07
CA ILE A 662 18.31 -20.83 32.36
C ILE A 662 17.78 -19.39 32.49
N ALA A 663 16.86 -18.99 31.62
CA ALA A 663 16.19 -17.69 31.72
C ALA A 663 15.41 -17.58 33.04
N ALA A 664 14.71 -18.65 33.45
CA ALA A 664 14.00 -18.70 34.72
C ALA A 664 14.95 -18.60 35.92
N VAL A 665 16.10 -19.29 35.90
CA VAL A 665 17.15 -19.17 36.93
C VAL A 665 17.65 -17.72 37.03
N CYS A 666 17.92 -17.07 35.90
CA CYS A 666 18.37 -15.67 35.89
C CYS A 666 17.30 -14.74 36.48
N ASN A 667 16.03 -14.94 36.12
CA ASN A 667 14.92 -14.12 36.62
C ASN A 667 14.66 -14.35 38.12
N GLU A 668 14.73 -15.59 38.58
CA GLU A 668 14.58 -15.90 40.01
C GLU A 668 15.74 -15.32 40.83
N ALA A 669 16.98 -15.36 40.32
CA ALA A 669 18.12 -14.72 40.96
C ALA A 669 17.93 -13.20 41.11
N VAL A 670 17.38 -12.53 40.08
CA VAL A 670 17.01 -11.10 40.16
C VAL A 670 15.93 -10.86 41.21
N MET A 671 14.86 -11.66 41.21
CA MET A 671 13.78 -11.52 42.19
C MET A 671 14.26 -11.73 43.63
N LEU A 672 15.20 -12.64 43.85
CA LEU A 672 15.83 -12.86 45.15
C LEU A 672 16.72 -11.67 45.57
N ALA A 673 17.48 -11.10 44.64
CA ALA A 673 18.28 -9.89 44.90
C ALA A 673 17.38 -8.69 45.25
N ILE A 674 16.29 -8.49 44.51
CA ILE A 674 15.29 -7.44 44.78
C ILE A 674 14.64 -7.66 46.15
N ARG A 675 14.24 -8.90 46.47
CA ARG A 675 13.64 -9.23 47.76
C ARG A 675 14.59 -8.98 48.93
N GLU A 676 15.87 -9.32 48.79
CA GLU A 676 16.91 -9.00 49.79
C GLU A 676 17.02 -7.49 49.99
N TYR A 677 17.11 -6.72 48.89
CA TYR A 677 17.28 -5.27 48.93
C TYR A 677 16.07 -4.53 49.55
N ILE A 678 14.84 -4.97 49.25
CA ILE A 678 13.61 -4.43 49.84
C ILE A 678 13.55 -4.76 51.34
N ASN A 679 13.84 -6.00 51.72
CA ASN A 679 13.78 -6.43 53.13
C ASN A 679 14.85 -5.75 54.00
N GLU A 680 15.98 -5.33 53.41
CA GLU A 680 17.01 -4.53 54.08
C GLU A 680 16.60 -3.06 54.30
N GLY A 681 15.42 -2.63 53.83
CA GLY A 681 14.90 -1.26 54.03
C GLY A 681 15.67 -0.17 53.29
N LYS A 682 16.44 -0.53 52.25
CA LYS A 682 17.32 0.37 51.49
C LYS A 682 16.65 1.02 50.27
N VAL A 683 15.33 0.92 50.17
CA VAL A 683 14.54 1.55 49.11
C VAL A 683 14.09 2.91 49.60
N ASP A 684 14.77 3.96 49.15
CA ASP A 684 14.38 5.34 49.42
C ASP A 684 13.51 5.81 48.25
N GLU A 685 12.18 5.96 48.47
CA GLU A 685 11.20 6.28 47.41
C GLU A 685 11.47 7.60 46.67
N LYS A 686 12.36 8.45 47.20
CA LYS A 686 12.64 9.80 46.68
C LYS A 686 13.90 9.93 45.83
N THR A 687 14.81 8.96 45.88
CA THR A 687 16.07 8.97 45.14
C THR A 687 16.18 7.63 44.42
N GLU A 688 15.84 7.61 43.13
CA GLU A 688 15.90 6.44 42.25
C GLU A 688 17.35 5.92 42.00
N ASP A 689 18.24 5.98 43.00
CA ASP A 689 19.63 5.52 42.90
C ASP A 689 19.73 4.06 43.38
N PHE A 690 19.52 3.14 42.45
CA PHE A 690 19.57 1.68 42.68
C PHE A 690 20.92 1.06 42.35
N SER A 691 21.98 1.87 42.18
CA SER A 691 23.33 1.43 41.77
C SER A 691 23.98 0.41 42.71
N LYS A 692 23.49 0.28 43.95
CA LYS A 692 23.97 -0.66 44.97
C LYS A 692 23.29 -2.02 44.93
N CYS A 693 22.19 -2.18 44.20
CA CYS A 693 21.51 -3.47 44.07
C CYS A 693 22.22 -4.31 43.01
N LYS A 694 23.03 -5.27 43.46
CA LYS A 694 23.74 -6.23 42.59
C LYS A 694 23.32 -7.66 42.88
N ILE A 695 23.31 -8.48 41.84
CA ILE A 695 23.02 -9.91 41.91
C ILE A 695 24.32 -10.63 42.31
N LYS A 696 24.27 -11.33 43.44
CA LYS A 696 25.40 -12.07 44.02
C LYS A 696 25.32 -13.56 43.68
N LYS A 697 26.42 -14.29 43.85
CA LYS A 697 26.48 -15.75 43.66
C LYS A 697 25.41 -16.49 44.48
N VAL A 698 25.17 -16.06 45.72
CA VAL A 698 24.18 -16.67 46.64
C VAL A 698 22.75 -16.64 46.05
N HIS A 699 22.41 -15.62 45.25
CA HIS A 699 21.10 -15.53 44.61
C HIS A 699 20.93 -16.57 43.51
N PHE A 700 21.99 -16.81 42.71
CA PHE A 700 21.99 -17.86 41.70
C PHE A 700 21.95 -19.26 42.32
N GLU A 701 22.64 -19.49 43.44
CA GLU A 701 22.59 -20.79 44.13
C GLU A 701 21.19 -21.11 44.64
N LYS A 702 20.52 -20.14 45.28
CA LYS A 702 19.11 -20.28 45.71
C LYS A 702 18.14 -20.42 44.53
N ALA A 703 18.44 -19.80 43.40
CA ALA A 703 17.62 -19.93 42.18
C ALA A 703 17.75 -21.35 41.57
N LEU A 704 18.95 -21.93 41.58
CA LEU A 704 19.20 -23.30 41.11
C LEU A 704 18.48 -24.35 41.98
N GLU A 705 18.29 -24.10 43.27
CA GLU A 705 17.49 -24.97 44.14
C GLU A 705 15.99 -24.92 43.82
N ARG A 706 15.50 -23.82 43.24
CA ARG A 706 14.06 -23.62 42.92
C ARG A 706 13.67 -24.07 41.52
N VAL A 707 14.58 -23.96 40.56
CA VAL A 707 14.33 -24.32 39.16
C VAL A 707 14.92 -25.69 38.87
N SER A 708 14.06 -26.68 38.66
CA SER A 708 14.48 -28.06 38.36
C SER A 708 14.70 -28.27 36.85
N PRO A 709 15.75 -29.03 36.44
CA PRO A 709 15.97 -29.37 35.04
C PRO A 709 14.99 -30.41 34.52
N ILE A 710 14.96 -30.59 33.19
CA ILE A 710 14.29 -31.73 32.55
C ILE A 710 14.94 -33.03 33.02
N SER A 711 14.11 -34.06 33.27
CA SER A 711 14.61 -35.36 33.72
C SER A 711 15.47 -36.05 32.65
N LYS A 712 16.54 -36.75 33.07
CA LYS A 712 17.41 -37.52 32.14
C LYS A 712 16.62 -38.53 31.29
N LYS A 713 15.56 -39.14 31.85
CA LYS A 713 14.65 -40.04 31.13
C LYS A 713 13.89 -39.34 29.98
N GLN A 714 13.48 -38.08 30.16
CA GLN A 714 12.82 -37.31 29.11
C GLN A 714 13.81 -36.90 28.01
N LEU A 715 15.05 -36.55 28.37
CA LEU A 715 16.12 -36.26 27.41
C LEU A 715 16.46 -37.49 26.53
N GLU A 716 16.60 -38.66 27.15
CA GLU A 716 16.80 -39.93 26.44
C GLU A 716 15.60 -40.26 25.54
N TRP A 717 14.38 -40.02 26.02
CA TRP A 717 13.15 -40.19 25.22
C TRP A 717 13.13 -39.29 23.98
N TYR A 718 13.47 -38.00 24.11
CA TYR A 718 13.55 -37.08 22.98
C TYR A 718 14.66 -37.44 21.99
N THR A 719 15.79 -37.96 22.47
CA THR A 719 16.90 -38.40 21.62
C THR A 719 16.47 -39.61 20.79
N LYS A 720 15.88 -40.61 21.44
CA LYS A 720 15.37 -41.80 20.76
C LYS A 720 14.27 -41.48 19.75
N ILE A 721 13.33 -40.60 20.12
CA ILE A 721 12.29 -40.15 19.19
C ILE A 721 12.88 -39.37 18.03
N SER A 722 13.92 -38.57 18.23
CA SER A 722 14.56 -37.86 17.11
C SER A 722 15.19 -38.82 16.11
N GLU A 723 15.79 -39.92 16.58
CA GLU A 723 16.35 -40.97 15.73
C GLU A 723 15.23 -41.73 14.98
N ASP A 724 14.17 -42.11 15.69
CA ASP A 724 13.01 -42.80 15.10
C ASP A 724 12.25 -41.90 14.10
N PHE A 725 12.12 -40.61 14.40
CA PHE A 725 11.41 -39.63 13.58
C PHE A 725 12.22 -39.24 12.33
N ALA A 726 13.55 -39.12 12.44
CA ALA A 726 14.43 -38.94 11.29
C ALA A 726 14.45 -40.19 10.39
N ALA A 727 14.39 -41.39 10.97
CA ALA A 727 14.33 -42.64 10.21
C ALA A 727 12.97 -42.87 9.51
N ALA A 728 11.87 -42.34 10.04
CA ALA A 728 10.53 -42.43 9.43
C ALA A 728 10.27 -41.40 8.32
N ALA A 729 11.07 -40.33 8.27
CA ALA A 729 10.94 -39.25 7.30
C ALA A 729 11.80 -39.43 6.03
N HIS A 730 12.76 -40.35 6.07
CA HIS A 730 13.56 -40.81 4.92
C HIS A 730 13.01 -42.13 4.39
#